data_AF-A0A2U3EM56-F1
#
_entry.id   AF-A0A2U3EM56-F1
#
_cell.length_a   1.000
_cell.length_b   1.000
_cell.length_c   1.000
_cell.angle_alpha   90.00
_cell.angle_beta   90.00
_cell.angle_gamma   90.00
#
_symmetry.space_group_name_H-M   'P 1'
#
loop_
_entity.id
_entity.type
_entity.pdbx_description
1 polymer ?
#
loop_
_entity_poly.entity_id
_entity_poly.type
_entity_poly.pdbx_seq_one_letter_code
_entity_poly.pdbx_strand_id
1 'polypeptide(L)'
;MAMARIAYRGNCHCGRYRYELALPQEIAETTACSCTICVKKGYLWVAPPEGSFRVVRDDGRLVEYSSKALRDKFCGHCGTGVTGEHIVGPLQGQFLVNVRAIQGVNPFKLEPHVTNVDTEDDRHIVAVAGEPPAQHVFACHCGKIQAELLTPLSEQQVKEDNCSSCVRNAYIGVYPTKDQVRTHGQEEYSFEYFGLGAEETGRKWGGVVHCSTCGVFVYNIIYGPPLSVFDKLPPERKARALEAYHRNVSLLPLNVRAIEGLGRGVRLGSLGIERTDEGTDGYAERLGVATGKRATGPCNALSRRHSFHDEPRPVNQAPTFIVRRARRQTSSKPQRGCLCASLSEVWRQRKLHQQTWTDARRSGKPQRHQPTMAASTNATQLAVHFSNAGRDATQPHSYLCAVQPQRLSGRDLDGMPRIAAALIAIVLCLSFNATIRDLADDVLFYDGRVPIGIDIDNVTATAKHFAKTTVQPPYKDQFWLVGQRSRMLAHWLHVADQAGPSRTRRHLLLASERAAAALFPFLKSSPSRPRSSTPLADLRSRFRGGGRGIVIPVGYGNLRYAGHLVVALREVLECQLPIEIAYAGDIDLDEERRNALAALDATGNIKFLNVLSVFADDTLSLLAGGWAIKPFGLLASRFEQAILVDADAVFLQPPQVLFEQRPFATTGAYLFHDRLLWQHAFAERHEWWREQIREPSAALNQSLVWTDDYAEECDSGVVVADKARTEVLGGLLHAAWQNTRDVRDEVSYKLTYGDKETWWLGLELAGSTYEFEKHYGSMIGWRPKTKPPTNETVQSVKGKDEDGDEARVCSFVIAHADDEDRLLWYNGSLLKNKLADPEAYDVPTDWMLDGRWEKGATKQNMSCMAGAQATPLDDGQLAILRRSIDGARRADDALRQKGVIPKAG
;
A
#
# COMPACT_ATOMS: atom_id res chain seq x y z
N MET A 1 29.91 -49.56 -37.00
CA MET A 1 29.54 -49.47 -35.57
C MET A 1 28.97 -48.08 -35.32
N ALA A 2 27.80 -47.95 -34.70
CA ALA A 2 27.38 -46.65 -34.20
C ALA A 2 28.24 -46.30 -32.97
N MET A 3 28.88 -45.13 -32.97
CA MET A 3 29.60 -44.67 -31.77
C MET A 3 28.62 -44.47 -30.63
N ALA A 4 28.98 -44.95 -29.44
CA ALA A 4 28.20 -44.73 -28.23
C ALA A 4 28.09 -43.22 -27.98
N ARG A 5 26.86 -42.69 -27.97
CA ARG A 5 26.61 -41.27 -27.69
C ARG A 5 26.33 -41.09 -26.20
N ILE A 6 26.93 -40.07 -25.59
CA ILE A 6 26.67 -39.68 -24.20
C ILE A 6 25.36 -38.88 -24.16
N ALA A 7 24.40 -39.35 -23.37
CA ALA A 7 23.11 -38.72 -23.21
C ALA A 7 23.15 -37.66 -22.10
N TYR A 8 22.72 -36.45 -22.45
CA TYR A 8 22.61 -35.29 -21.56
C TYR A 8 21.16 -34.85 -21.43
N ARG A 9 20.83 -34.27 -20.26
CA ARG A 9 19.56 -33.59 -20.00
C ARG A 9 19.80 -32.11 -19.84
N GLY A 10 18.92 -31.28 -20.37
CA GLY A 10 18.96 -29.84 -20.20
C GLY A 10 17.57 -29.25 -19.92
N ASN A 11 17.56 -28.03 -19.38
CA ASN A 11 16.34 -27.32 -19.02
C ASN A 11 16.57 -25.80 -18.96
N CYS A 12 15.50 -25.00 -18.99
CA CYS A 12 15.58 -23.61 -18.50
C CYS A 12 15.62 -23.61 -16.96
N HIS A 13 16.06 -22.51 -16.31
CA HIS A 13 16.19 -22.49 -14.84
C HIS A 13 14.89 -22.84 -14.09
N CYS A 14 13.73 -22.35 -14.54
CA CYS A 14 12.43 -22.72 -13.94
C CYS A 14 11.92 -24.14 -14.32
N GLY A 15 12.61 -24.87 -15.20
CA GLY A 15 12.26 -26.24 -15.58
C GLY A 15 10.99 -26.41 -16.42
N ARG A 16 10.39 -25.31 -16.91
CA ARG A 16 9.22 -25.29 -17.81
C ARG A 16 9.56 -25.69 -19.26
N TYR A 17 10.81 -25.55 -19.66
CA TYR A 17 11.39 -26.13 -20.87
C TYR A 17 12.42 -27.20 -20.49
N ARG A 18 12.36 -28.38 -21.09
CA ARG A 18 13.27 -29.52 -20.86
C ARG A 18 13.56 -30.25 -22.16
N TYR A 19 14.79 -30.70 -22.32
CA TYR A 19 15.26 -31.41 -23.50
C TYR A 19 16.31 -32.47 -23.13
N GLU A 20 16.51 -33.40 -24.04
CA GLU A 20 17.61 -34.36 -24.03
C GLU A 20 18.46 -34.14 -25.29
N LEU A 21 19.76 -34.33 -25.19
CA LEU A 21 20.67 -34.35 -26.34
C LEU A 21 21.68 -35.49 -26.22
N ALA A 22 22.13 -36.01 -27.36
CA ALA A 22 23.14 -37.07 -27.40
C ALA A 22 24.39 -36.59 -28.16
N LEU A 23 25.53 -36.51 -27.48
CA LEU A 23 26.80 -36.03 -28.03
C LEU A 23 27.78 -37.20 -28.27
N PRO A 24 28.72 -37.10 -29.23
CA PRO A 24 29.66 -38.18 -29.54
C PRO A 24 30.76 -38.36 -28.50
N GLN A 25 31.01 -37.33 -27.67
CA GLN A 25 32.03 -37.29 -26.62
C GLN A 25 31.50 -36.50 -25.42
N GLU A 26 32.26 -36.48 -24.32
CA GLU A 26 31.95 -35.64 -23.16
C GLU A 26 32.16 -34.16 -23.49
N ILE A 27 31.39 -33.27 -22.87
CA ILE A 27 31.53 -31.81 -23.03
C ILE A 27 32.81 -31.36 -22.32
N ALA A 28 33.94 -31.46 -23.01
CA ALA A 28 35.25 -30.95 -22.58
C ALA A 28 35.57 -29.56 -23.17
N GLU A 29 35.10 -29.29 -24.39
CA GLU A 29 35.34 -28.05 -25.13
C GLU A 29 34.02 -27.35 -25.49
N THR A 30 34.03 -26.02 -25.58
CA THR A 30 32.84 -25.23 -25.97
C THR A 30 33.22 -24.00 -26.80
N THR A 31 32.29 -23.46 -27.57
CA THR A 31 32.53 -22.25 -28.38
C THR A 31 31.85 -21.02 -27.77
N ALA A 32 32.60 -19.93 -27.56
CA ALA A 32 32.07 -18.62 -27.21
C ALA A 32 32.16 -17.68 -28.42
N CYS A 33 31.10 -16.91 -28.67
CA CYS A 33 31.01 -15.97 -29.80
C CYS A 33 31.07 -14.52 -29.30
N SER A 34 31.84 -13.65 -29.96
CA SER A 34 32.06 -12.26 -29.53
C SER A 34 30.96 -11.27 -29.92
N CYS A 35 29.91 -11.69 -30.65
CA CYS A 35 28.77 -10.80 -30.94
C CYS A 35 28.04 -10.36 -29.66
N THR A 36 27.42 -9.17 -29.68
CA THR A 36 27.01 -8.48 -28.45
C THR A 36 25.93 -9.23 -27.65
N ILE A 37 25.03 -9.95 -28.33
CA ILE A 37 24.04 -10.81 -27.67
C ILE A 37 24.68 -12.03 -26.97
N CYS A 38 25.65 -12.69 -27.60
CA CYS A 38 26.35 -13.83 -27.00
C CYS A 38 27.18 -13.41 -25.79
N VAL A 39 27.85 -12.25 -25.85
CA VAL A 39 28.57 -11.66 -24.71
C VAL A 39 27.62 -11.33 -23.56
N LYS A 40 26.52 -10.61 -23.84
CA LYS A 40 25.53 -10.19 -22.82
C LYS A 40 24.77 -11.35 -22.17
N LYS A 41 24.54 -12.44 -22.91
CA LYS A 41 23.94 -13.69 -22.40
C LYS A 41 24.98 -14.67 -21.81
N GLY A 42 26.26 -14.44 -22.06
CA GLY A 42 27.37 -15.31 -21.66
C GLY A 42 27.33 -16.72 -22.25
N TYR A 43 26.86 -16.86 -23.50
CA TYR A 43 26.63 -18.17 -24.09
C TYR A 43 27.92 -19.00 -24.31
N LEU A 44 27.80 -20.30 -24.00
CA LEU A 44 28.78 -21.33 -24.32
C LEU A 44 28.09 -22.37 -25.18
N TRP A 45 28.51 -22.51 -26.42
CA TRP A 45 27.81 -23.28 -27.44
C TRP A 45 28.43 -24.65 -27.67
N VAL A 46 27.57 -25.64 -27.94
CA VAL A 46 27.90 -26.92 -28.56
C VAL A 46 26.92 -27.21 -29.70
N ALA A 47 27.41 -27.82 -30.78
CA ALA A 47 26.59 -28.30 -31.88
C ALA A 47 26.22 -29.78 -31.65
N PRO A 48 24.94 -30.13 -31.36
CA PRO A 48 24.52 -31.51 -31.33
C PRO A 48 24.50 -32.11 -32.76
N PRO A 49 24.88 -33.38 -32.95
CA PRO A 49 24.65 -34.09 -34.21
C PRO A 49 23.18 -34.03 -34.65
N GLU A 50 22.95 -34.06 -35.96
CA GLU A 50 21.60 -34.03 -36.53
C GLU A 50 20.71 -35.14 -35.93
N GLY A 51 19.46 -34.78 -35.60
CA GLY A 51 18.49 -35.65 -34.95
C GLY A 51 18.84 -36.06 -33.51
N SER A 52 19.92 -35.56 -32.89
CA SER A 52 20.32 -35.95 -31.54
C SER A 52 19.71 -35.12 -30.41
N PHE A 53 19.11 -33.96 -30.73
CA PHE A 53 18.39 -33.09 -29.79
C PHE A 53 16.89 -33.40 -29.80
N ARG A 54 16.27 -33.58 -28.62
CA ARG A 54 14.85 -33.88 -28.45
C ARG A 54 14.25 -33.06 -27.32
N VAL A 55 13.18 -32.33 -27.61
CA VAL A 55 12.37 -31.66 -26.57
C VAL A 55 11.58 -32.71 -25.79
N VAL A 56 11.66 -32.64 -24.46
CA VAL A 56 10.95 -33.54 -23.53
C VAL A 56 9.73 -32.83 -22.92
N ARG A 57 9.81 -31.51 -22.74
CA ARG A 57 8.71 -30.67 -22.25
C ARG A 57 8.89 -29.24 -22.74
N ASP A 58 7.83 -28.62 -23.23
CA ASP A 58 7.74 -27.19 -23.50
C ASP A 58 6.38 -26.68 -23.05
N ASP A 59 6.36 -25.82 -22.03
CA ASP A 59 5.14 -25.19 -21.52
C ASP A 59 4.70 -23.96 -22.37
N GLY A 60 5.22 -23.81 -23.60
CA GLY A 60 4.91 -22.68 -24.49
C GLY A 60 5.53 -21.37 -24.02
N ARG A 61 6.71 -21.43 -23.37
CA ARG A 61 7.38 -20.28 -22.73
C ARG A 61 8.74 -19.94 -23.33
N LEU A 62 9.12 -20.52 -24.46
CA LEU A 62 10.26 -20.02 -25.24
C LEU A 62 9.87 -18.78 -26.04
N VAL A 63 10.74 -17.77 -25.97
CA VAL A 63 10.69 -16.54 -26.77
C VAL A 63 11.86 -16.58 -27.73
N GLU A 64 11.61 -16.27 -29.00
CA GLU A 64 12.64 -16.10 -30.02
C GLU A 64 13.00 -14.61 -30.17
N TYR A 65 14.29 -14.29 -30.22
CA TYR A 65 14.79 -12.94 -30.46
C TYR A 65 15.87 -12.97 -31.54
N SER A 66 15.63 -12.29 -32.65
CA SER A 66 16.60 -12.16 -33.75
C SER A 66 17.42 -10.87 -33.61
N SER A 67 18.74 -11.00 -33.51
CA SER A 67 19.70 -9.91 -33.73
C SER A 67 20.21 -9.93 -35.19
N LYS A 68 21.23 -9.11 -35.51
CA LYS A 68 21.97 -9.25 -36.78
C LYS A 68 22.84 -10.51 -36.83
N ALA A 69 23.24 -11.03 -35.66
CA ALA A 69 24.22 -12.11 -35.54
C ALA A 69 23.63 -13.46 -35.11
N LEU A 70 22.49 -13.48 -34.40
CA LEU A 70 21.95 -14.68 -33.75
C LEU A 70 20.42 -14.67 -33.74
N ARG A 71 19.79 -15.79 -34.11
CA ARG A 71 18.44 -16.15 -33.68
C ARG A 71 18.53 -16.81 -32.30
N ASP A 72 18.23 -16.06 -31.24
CA ASP A 72 18.28 -16.51 -29.85
C ASP A 72 16.94 -17.13 -29.42
N LYS A 73 16.96 -18.22 -28.64
CA LYS A 73 15.79 -18.76 -27.96
C LYS A 73 16.02 -18.89 -26.46
N PHE A 74 15.21 -18.16 -25.69
CA PHE A 74 15.29 -18.10 -24.23
C PHE A 74 13.93 -18.31 -23.58
N CYS A 75 13.92 -18.73 -22.32
CA CYS A 75 12.68 -18.86 -21.57
C CYS A 75 12.16 -17.48 -21.12
N GLY A 76 11.02 -17.04 -21.66
CA GLY A 76 10.35 -15.77 -21.31
C GLY A 76 9.75 -15.71 -19.90
N HIS A 77 10.09 -16.66 -19.02
CA HIS A 77 9.76 -16.62 -17.59
C HIS A 77 11.00 -16.53 -16.70
N CYS A 78 12.13 -17.19 -17.04
CA CYS A 78 13.35 -17.19 -16.20
C CYS A 78 14.62 -16.72 -16.94
N GLY A 79 14.47 -16.15 -18.14
CA GLY A 79 15.52 -15.54 -18.96
C GLY A 79 16.58 -16.48 -19.54
N THR A 80 16.70 -17.70 -19.04
CA THR A 80 17.68 -18.71 -19.47
C THR A 80 17.59 -18.94 -20.98
N GLY A 81 18.67 -18.60 -21.70
CA GLY A 81 18.86 -18.98 -23.10
C GLY A 81 19.18 -20.46 -23.23
N VAL A 82 18.61 -21.10 -24.24
CA VAL A 82 18.62 -22.56 -24.37
C VAL A 82 19.23 -23.01 -25.68
N THR A 83 18.79 -22.43 -26.80
CA THR A 83 19.29 -22.75 -28.14
C THR A 83 19.48 -21.49 -28.95
N GLY A 84 20.36 -21.53 -29.95
CA GLY A 84 20.51 -20.44 -30.90
C GLY A 84 21.01 -20.90 -32.25
N GLU A 85 20.86 -20.04 -33.25
CA GLU A 85 21.39 -20.25 -34.60
C GLU A 85 22.05 -18.96 -35.07
N HIS A 86 23.34 -19.02 -35.43
CA HIS A 86 24.03 -17.81 -35.90
C HIS A 86 23.64 -17.49 -37.34
N ILE A 87 23.42 -16.20 -37.60
CA ILE A 87 23.01 -15.66 -38.90
C ILE A 87 24.24 -15.29 -39.75
N VAL A 88 25.33 -14.90 -39.08
CA VAL A 88 26.63 -14.56 -39.69
C VAL A 88 27.79 -15.09 -38.83
N GLY A 89 29.00 -15.08 -39.37
CA GLY A 89 30.22 -15.48 -38.68
C GLY A 89 30.51 -16.99 -38.72
N PRO A 90 31.57 -17.47 -38.03
CA PRO A 90 32.07 -18.85 -38.17
C PRO A 90 31.08 -19.96 -37.76
N LEU A 91 30.01 -19.62 -37.04
CA LEU A 91 28.97 -20.54 -36.59
C LEU A 91 27.68 -20.48 -37.42
N GLN A 92 27.68 -19.74 -38.53
CA GLN A 92 26.49 -19.47 -39.35
C GLN A 92 25.75 -20.77 -39.77
N GLY A 93 24.43 -20.77 -39.60
CA GLY A 93 23.55 -21.88 -39.97
C GLY A 93 23.62 -23.12 -39.07
N GLN A 94 24.44 -23.11 -38.01
CA GLN A 94 24.49 -24.20 -37.04
C GLN A 94 23.40 -24.04 -35.98
N PHE A 95 22.64 -25.09 -35.71
CA PHE A 95 21.80 -25.20 -34.51
C PHE A 95 22.70 -25.50 -33.30
N LEU A 96 22.68 -24.62 -32.30
CA LEU A 96 23.56 -24.70 -31.14
C LEU A 96 22.75 -24.76 -29.85
N VAL A 97 23.28 -25.49 -28.86
CA VAL A 97 22.71 -25.63 -27.52
C VAL A 97 23.61 -24.92 -26.52
N ASN A 98 23.01 -24.11 -25.64
CA ASN A 98 23.73 -23.43 -24.58
C ASN A 98 24.10 -24.44 -23.48
N VAL A 99 25.39 -24.70 -23.30
CA VAL A 99 25.92 -25.65 -22.32
C VAL A 99 25.52 -25.28 -20.89
N ARG A 100 25.35 -23.99 -20.59
CA ARG A 100 24.89 -23.50 -19.29
C ARG A 100 23.47 -23.95 -18.93
N ALA A 101 22.68 -24.42 -19.90
CA ALA A 101 21.34 -24.99 -19.66
C ALA A 101 21.36 -26.52 -19.44
N ILE A 102 22.48 -27.20 -19.68
CA ILE A 102 22.68 -28.64 -19.50
C ILE A 102 22.92 -28.99 -18.02
N GLN A 103 22.32 -30.07 -17.55
CA GLN A 103 22.44 -30.56 -16.17
C GLN A 103 23.79 -31.26 -15.95
N GLY A 104 24.36 -31.11 -14.75
CA GLY A 104 25.62 -31.77 -14.37
C GLY A 104 26.89 -31.12 -14.93
N VAL A 105 26.78 -30.12 -15.81
CA VAL A 105 27.93 -29.42 -16.38
C VAL A 105 28.28 -28.17 -15.56
N ASN A 106 29.51 -28.09 -15.06
CA ASN A 106 30.03 -26.91 -14.36
C ASN A 106 30.87 -26.07 -15.34
N PRO A 107 30.43 -24.85 -15.74
CA PRO A 107 31.12 -24.04 -16.74
C PRO A 107 32.51 -23.57 -16.29
N PHE A 108 32.79 -23.47 -14.98
CA PHE A 108 34.11 -23.08 -14.48
C PHE A 108 35.21 -24.10 -14.83
N LYS A 109 34.82 -25.36 -15.11
CA LYS A 109 35.75 -26.41 -15.58
C LYS A 109 36.01 -26.35 -17.09
N LEU A 110 35.19 -25.61 -17.84
CA LEU A 110 35.27 -25.53 -19.30
C LEU A 110 36.08 -24.33 -19.79
N GLU A 111 36.29 -23.31 -18.95
CA GLU A 111 36.96 -22.06 -19.36
C GLU A 111 38.36 -22.21 -19.98
N PRO A 112 39.24 -23.13 -19.52
CA PRO A 112 40.53 -23.38 -20.19
C PRO A 112 40.38 -23.94 -21.62
N HIS A 113 39.17 -24.37 -21.99
CA HIS A 113 38.82 -25.09 -23.21
C HIS A 113 37.67 -24.39 -23.98
N VAL A 114 37.57 -23.06 -23.85
CA VAL A 114 36.65 -22.24 -24.64
C VAL A 114 37.34 -21.75 -25.92
N THR A 115 36.90 -22.24 -27.08
CA THR A 115 37.26 -21.65 -28.37
C THR A 115 36.48 -20.36 -28.55
N ASN A 116 37.17 -19.23 -28.67
CA ASN A 116 36.53 -17.96 -29.02
C ASN A 116 36.44 -17.82 -30.54
N VAL A 117 35.28 -17.45 -31.05
CA VAL A 117 35.06 -17.12 -32.47
C VAL A 117 34.56 -15.68 -32.60
N ASP A 118 35.16 -14.95 -33.53
CA ASP A 118 34.80 -13.56 -33.75
C ASP A 118 33.62 -13.41 -34.71
N THR A 119 32.74 -12.47 -34.41
CA THR A 119 31.56 -12.15 -35.23
C THR A 119 31.26 -10.66 -35.11
N GLU A 120 31.40 -9.94 -36.22
CA GLU A 120 31.22 -8.50 -36.25
C GLU A 120 29.78 -8.09 -35.94
N ASP A 121 29.63 -7.29 -34.88
CA ASP A 121 28.37 -6.72 -34.42
C ASP A 121 28.67 -5.33 -33.84
N ASP A 122 28.44 -4.27 -34.63
CA ASP A 122 28.76 -2.87 -34.31
C ASP A 122 27.70 -2.20 -33.41
N ARG A 123 26.96 -2.98 -32.61
CA ARG A 123 25.91 -2.43 -31.76
C ARG A 123 26.49 -1.77 -30.51
N HIS A 124 26.23 -0.47 -30.37
CA HIS A 124 26.48 0.29 -29.16
C HIS A 124 25.20 1.02 -28.74
N ILE A 125 24.83 0.89 -27.46
CA ILE A 125 23.73 1.64 -26.84
C ILE A 125 24.32 2.86 -26.13
N VAL A 126 23.83 4.04 -26.52
CA VAL A 126 24.20 5.31 -25.87
C VAL A 126 23.42 5.45 -24.56
N ALA A 127 24.09 5.99 -23.54
CA ALA A 127 23.50 6.34 -22.25
C ALA A 127 22.25 7.23 -22.39
N VAL A 128 21.37 7.21 -21.41
CA VAL A 128 20.33 8.22 -21.28
C VAL A 128 20.98 9.49 -20.70
N ALA A 129 20.66 10.66 -21.24
CA ALA A 129 21.22 11.89 -20.73
C ALA A 129 20.74 12.16 -19.28
N GLY A 130 21.68 12.28 -18.34
CA GLY A 130 21.37 12.55 -16.94
C GLY A 130 22.61 12.96 -16.13
N GLU A 131 22.39 13.71 -15.06
CA GLU A 131 23.43 14.24 -14.17
C GLU A 131 23.38 13.54 -12.78
N PRO A 132 24.53 13.15 -12.19
CA PRO A 132 25.86 13.11 -12.78
C PRO A 132 25.93 12.12 -13.96
N PRO A 133 26.92 12.27 -14.88
CA PRO A 133 27.10 11.37 -16.01
C PRO A 133 27.45 9.95 -15.55
N ALA A 134 26.95 8.95 -16.29
CA ALA A 134 27.26 7.55 -16.04
C ALA A 134 28.76 7.26 -16.23
N GLN A 135 29.37 6.55 -15.28
CA GLN A 135 30.71 5.98 -15.43
C GLN A 135 30.68 4.74 -16.34
N HIS A 136 29.63 3.91 -16.18
CA HIS A 136 29.40 2.73 -17.03
C HIS A 136 27.91 2.55 -17.32
N VAL A 137 27.59 2.25 -18.59
CA VAL A 137 26.24 1.90 -19.04
C VAL A 137 26.12 0.39 -19.12
N PHE A 138 25.05 -0.16 -18.55
CA PHE A 138 24.65 -1.55 -18.60
C PHE A 138 23.34 -1.61 -19.39
N ALA A 139 23.33 -2.22 -20.56
CA ALA A 139 22.12 -2.30 -21.39
C ALA A 139 21.80 -3.74 -21.82
N CYS A 140 20.50 -4.03 -21.90
CA CYS A 140 20.04 -5.21 -22.62
C CYS A 140 20.39 -5.07 -24.12
N HIS A 141 20.53 -6.18 -24.84
CA HIS A 141 20.92 -6.14 -26.26
C HIS A 141 20.01 -5.25 -27.13
N CYS A 142 18.72 -5.13 -26.84
CA CYS A 142 17.82 -4.29 -27.63
C CYS A 142 17.82 -2.80 -27.24
N GLY A 143 18.52 -2.40 -26.18
CA GLY A 143 18.61 -1.03 -25.67
C GLY A 143 17.41 -0.55 -24.82
N LYS A 144 16.34 -1.34 -24.75
CA LYS A 144 15.08 -0.98 -24.05
C LYS A 144 15.17 -0.94 -22.53
N ILE A 145 15.99 -1.80 -21.92
CA ILE A 145 16.38 -1.71 -20.51
C ILE A 145 17.83 -1.24 -20.45
N GLN A 146 18.06 -0.22 -19.61
CA GLN A 146 19.39 0.26 -19.25
C GLN A 146 19.50 0.47 -17.74
N ALA A 147 20.72 0.35 -17.23
CA ALA A 147 21.12 0.77 -15.90
C ALA A 147 22.47 1.50 -16.01
N GLU A 148 22.66 2.56 -15.25
CA GLU A 148 23.83 3.42 -15.32
C GLU A 148 24.50 3.43 -13.95
N LEU A 149 25.75 2.96 -13.89
CA LEU A 149 26.55 3.03 -12.69
C LEU A 149 27.22 4.41 -12.62
N LEU A 150 26.97 5.12 -11.52
CA LEU A 150 27.44 6.49 -11.31
C LEU A 150 28.84 6.55 -10.65
N THR A 151 29.33 5.42 -10.13
CA THR A 151 30.67 5.26 -9.54
C THR A 151 31.61 4.42 -10.42
N PRO A 152 32.94 4.57 -10.29
CA PRO A 152 33.89 3.74 -11.02
C PRO A 152 33.71 2.24 -10.76
N LEU A 153 33.78 1.40 -11.79
CA LEU A 153 33.69 -0.06 -11.63
C LEU A 153 34.78 -0.64 -10.71
N SER A 154 35.92 0.03 -10.59
CA SER A 154 37.03 -0.35 -9.69
C SER A 154 36.72 -0.22 -8.20
N GLU A 155 35.68 0.53 -7.83
CA GLU A 155 35.20 0.62 -6.44
C GLU A 155 34.23 -0.52 -6.08
N GLN A 156 33.81 -1.30 -7.08
CA GLN A 156 32.81 -2.35 -6.93
C GLN A 156 33.46 -3.74 -6.81
N GLN A 157 32.96 -4.57 -5.89
CA GLN A 157 33.37 -5.97 -5.81
C GLN A 157 32.73 -6.77 -6.96
N VAL A 158 33.55 -7.41 -7.80
CA VAL A 158 33.08 -8.24 -8.92
C VAL A 158 33.07 -9.71 -8.51
N LYS A 159 31.90 -10.38 -8.58
CA LYS A 159 31.75 -11.80 -8.20
C LYS A 159 31.11 -12.66 -9.29
N GLU A 160 31.53 -13.92 -9.37
CA GLU A 160 30.87 -14.96 -10.16
C GLU A 160 30.65 -16.21 -9.30
N ASP A 161 29.42 -16.73 -9.29
CA ASP A 161 28.99 -17.88 -8.49
C ASP A 161 28.40 -18.96 -9.42
N ASN A 162 28.48 -20.23 -9.01
CA ASN A 162 28.01 -21.37 -9.79
C ASN A 162 26.67 -21.98 -9.34
N CYS A 163 25.86 -21.27 -8.56
CA CYS A 163 24.48 -21.71 -8.31
C CYS A 163 23.66 -21.81 -9.61
N SER A 164 22.56 -22.58 -9.58
CA SER A 164 21.78 -22.92 -10.79
C SER A 164 21.25 -21.70 -11.57
N SER A 165 20.95 -20.58 -10.91
CA SER A 165 20.54 -19.35 -11.59
C SER A 165 21.74 -18.65 -12.24
N CYS A 166 22.81 -18.43 -11.47
CA CYS A 166 24.03 -17.76 -11.94
C CYS A 166 24.68 -18.50 -13.12
N VAL A 167 24.75 -19.83 -13.10
CA VAL A 167 25.23 -20.63 -14.24
C VAL A 167 24.41 -20.37 -15.49
N ARG A 168 23.08 -20.55 -15.39
CA ARG A 168 22.13 -20.54 -16.52
C ARG A 168 21.95 -19.18 -17.16
N ASN A 169 22.05 -18.12 -16.37
CA ASN A 169 21.96 -16.73 -16.82
C ASN A 169 23.34 -16.04 -16.93
N ALA A 170 24.42 -16.81 -16.76
CA ALA A 170 25.82 -16.39 -16.82
C ALA A 170 26.17 -15.17 -15.96
N TYR A 171 25.59 -15.06 -14.76
CA TYR A 171 25.68 -13.86 -13.93
C TYR A 171 27.10 -13.58 -13.43
N ILE A 172 27.61 -12.39 -13.71
CA ILE A 172 28.78 -11.81 -13.05
C ILE A 172 28.29 -10.52 -12.39
N GLY A 173 28.27 -10.48 -11.07
CA GLY A 173 27.66 -9.40 -10.30
C GLY A 173 28.65 -8.33 -9.85
N VAL A 174 28.24 -7.07 -9.95
CA VAL A 174 28.72 -5.98 -9.08
C VAL A 174 27.62 -5.51 -8.16
N TYR A 175 27.98 -4.94 -7.02
CA TYR A 175 27.06 -4.71 -5.89
C TYR A 175 27.03 -3.24 -5.44
N PRO A 176 26.67 -2.29 -6.33
CA PRO A 176 26.47 -0.89 -5.96
C PRO A 176 25.22 -0.72 -5.09
N THR A 177 25.15 0.40 -4.36
CA THR A 177 23.93 0.83 -3.68
C THR A 177 22.93 1.47 -4.66
N LYS A 178 21.66 1.57 -4.27
CA LYS A 178 20.57 2.11 -5.11
C LYS A 178 20.80 3.57 -5.54
N ASP A 179 21.47 4.36 -4.71
CA ASP A 179 21.88 5.75 -5.02
C ASP A 179 23.04 5.84 -6.03
N GLN A 180 23.83 4.78 -6.19
CA GLN A 180 24.91 4.68 -7.17
C GLN A 180 24.43 4.23 -8.56
N VAL A 181 23.12 3.98 -8.74
CA VAL A 181 22.55 3.44 -9.98
C VAL A 181 21.31 4.21 -10.44
N ARG A 182 21.27 4.60 -11.71
CA ARG A 182 20.06 5.06 -12.42
C ARG A 182 19.53 3.93 -13.31
N THR A 183 18.22 3.73 -13.44
CA THR A 183 17.64 2.67 -14.29
C THR A 183 16.57 3.21 -15.25
N HIS A 184 16.42 2.55 -16.39
CA HIS A 184 15.55 2.98 -17.49
C HIS A 184 14.82 1.79 -18.12
N GLY A 185 13.51 1.97 -18.42
CA GLY A 185 12.70 1.02 -19.18
C GLY A 185 12.25 -0.24 -18.43
N GLN A 186 12.36 -0.27 -17.09
CA GLN A 186 11.93 -1.42 -16.29
C GLN A 186 10.44 -1.73 -16.44
N GLU A 187 9.59 -0.74 -16.22
CA GLU A 187 8.14 -0.91 -16.10
C GLU A 187 7.47 -1.39 -17.42
N GLU A 188 8.03 -1.00 -18.56
CA GLU A 188 7.47 -1.28 -19.88
C GLU A 188 8.10 -2.52 -20.57
N TYR A 189 9.38 -2.78 -20.31
CA TYR A 189 10.16 -3.74 -21.12
C TYR A 189 10.90 -4.83 -20.31
N SER A 190 10.57 -4.99 -19.03
CA SER A 190 11.14 -6.07 -18.20
C SER A 190 10.15 -7.16 -17.82
N PHE A 191 10.70 -8.30 -17.40
CA PHE A 191 10.03 -9.24 -16.51
C PHE A 191 10.98 -9.60 -15.38
N GLU A 192 10.42 -9.80 -14.19
CA GLU A 192 11.16 -10.20 -13.01
C GLU A 192 10.99 -11.69 -12.76
N TYR A 193 12.10 -12.42 -12.74
CA TYR A 193 12.11 -13.79 -12.25
C TYR A 193 12.43 -13.84 -10.77
N PHE A 194 11.45 -14.25 -9.97
CA PHE A 194 11.62 -14.59 -8.56
C PHE A 194 12.05 -16.06 -8.44
N GLY A 195 12.90 -16.38 -7.47
CA GLY A 195 13.48 -17.73 -7.32
C GLY A 195 12.43 -18.87 -7.24
N LEU A 196 12.85 -20.10 -7.58
CA LEU A 196 11.98 -21.28 -7.59
C LEU A 196 11.14 -21.40 -6.30
N GLY A 197 9.82 -21.50 -6.45
CA GLY A 197 8.86 -21.57 -5.34
C GLY A 197 8.43 -20.22 -4.76
N ALA A 198 8.90 -19.08 -5.27
CA ALA A 198 8.45 -17.76 -4.81
C ALA A 198 6.98 -17.48 -5.18
N GLU A 199 6.49 -17.99 -6.32
CA GLU A 199 5.07 -17.93 -6.72
C GLU A 199 4.19 -18.75 -5.76
N GLU A 200 4.65 -19.95 -5.37
CA GLU A 200 3.93 -20.89 -4.49
C GLU A 200 3.96 -20.49 -3.01
N THR A 201 5.02 -19.81 -2.56
CA THR A 201 5.24 -19.47 -1.14
C THR A 201 5.06 -17.99 -0.82
N GLY A 202 4.86 -17.14 -1.82
CA GLY A 202 4.82 -15.68 -1.70
C GLY A 202 6.16 -15.01 -1.37
N ARG A 203 7.27 -15.75 -1.35
CA ARG A 203 8.59 -15.27 -0.88
C ARG A 203 9.40 -14.57 -1.97
N LYS A 204 8.96 -13.38 -2.37
CA LYS A 204 9.65 -12.53 -3.34
C LYS A 204 10.79 -11.71 -2.71
N TRP A 205 11.84 -12.36 -2.21
CA TRP A 205 12.95 -11.67 -1.51
C TRP A 205 13.98 -11.02 -2.45
N GLY A 206 13.99 -11.41 -3.73
CA GLY A 206 14.78 -10.79 -4.79
C GLY A 206 14.20 -11.14 -6.16
N GLY A 207 14.36 -10.23 -7.12
CA GLY A 207 13.92 -10.38 -8.51
C GLY A 207 15.08 -10.21 -9.48
N VAL A 208 15.19 -11.12 -10.44
CA VAL A 208 16.18 -11.05 -11.55
C VAL A 208 15.52 -10.33 -12.72
N VAL A 209 16.00 -9.14 -13.08
CA VAL A 209 15.38 -8.29 -14.11
C VAL A 209 15.90 -8.65 -15.50
N HIS A 210 15.04 -9.25 -16.31
CA HIS A 210 15.30 -9.61 -17.70
C HIS A 210 14.53 -8.70 -18.66
N CYS A 211 15.09 -8.39 -19.83
CA CYS A 211 14.34 -7.73 -20.88
C CYS A 211 13.30 -8.68 -21.51
N SER A 212 12.04 -8.25 -21.59
CA SER A 212 10.96 -9.01 -22.24
C SER A 212 11.18 -9.23 -23.74
N THR A 213 11.92 -8.33 -24.39
CA THR A 213 12.20 -8.40 -25.84
C THR A 213 13.39 -9.32 -26.16
N CYS A 214 14.53 -9.22 -25.46
CA CYS A 214 15.75 -9.99 -25.79
C CYS A 214 16.28 -10.91 -24.69
N GLY A 215 15.58 -11.00 -23.54
CA GLY A 215 15.91 -11.89 -22.42
C GLY A 215 17.21 -11.58 -21.67
N VAL A 216 17.95 -10.54 -22.06
CA VAL A 216 19.21 -10.18 -21.39
C VAL A 216 18.90 -9.73 -19.96
N PHE A 217 19.65 -10.31 -19.03
CA PHE A 217 19.66 -9.98 -17.61
C PHE A 217 20.54 -8.75 -17.39
N VAL A 218 19.96 -7.65 -16.87
CA VAL A 218 20.69 -6.39 -16.68
C VAL A 218 21.04 -6.15 -15.22
N TYR A 219 20.09 -6.31 -14.29
CA TYR A 219 20.30 -6.10 -12.85
C TYR A 219 19.32 -6.90 -11.99
N ASN A 220 19.59 -6.97 -10.68
CA ASN A 220 18.72 -7.58 -9.68
C ASN A 220 18.08 -6.50 -8.83
N ILE A 221 16.90 -6.80 -8.29
CA ILE A 221 16.27 -6.01 -7.24
C ILE A 221 16.26 -6.85 -5.97
N ILE A 222 16.79 -6.29 -4.88
CA ILE A 222 16.74 -6.92 -3.55
C ILE A 222 15.61 -6.27 -2.75
N TYR A 223 14.59 -7.10 -2.44
CA TYR A 223 13.46 -6.74 -1.60
C TYR A 223 13.70 -7.15 -0.14
N GLY A 224 14.43 -8.26 0.06
CA GLY A 224 14.65 -8.89 1.36
C GLY A 224 13.42 -9.65 1.89
N PRO A 225 13.57 -10.36 3.02
CA PRO A 225 12.44 -10.92 3.75
C PRO A 225 11.65 -9.82 4.47
N PRO A 226 10.36 -10.04 4.80
CA PRO A 226 9.67 -9.22 5.78
C PRO A 226 10.47 -9.16 7.08
N LEU A 227 10.54 -7.97 7.71
CA LEU A 227 11.30 -7.77 8.96
C LEU A 227 10.89 -8.75 10.07
N SER A 228 9.65 -9.23 10.06
CA SER A 228 9.12 -10.22 11.00
C SER A 228 9.79 -11.61 10.94
N VAL A 229 10.62 -11.88 9.91
CA VAL A 229 11.49 -13.06 9.88
C VAL A 229 12.60 -12.98 10.95
N PHE A 230 13.01 -11.77 11.34
CA PHE A 230 14.06 -11.54 12.33
C PHE A 230 13.55 -11.52 13.78
N ASP A 231 12.24 -11.47 14.03
CA ASP A 231 11.66 -11.39 15.38
C ASP A 231 11.92 -12.63 16.25
N LYS A 232 12.20 -13.77 15.63
CA LYS A 232 12.53 -15.03 16.32
C LYS A 232 14.02 -15.18 16.61
N LEU A 233 14.84 -14.16 16.33
CA LEU A 233 16.28 -14.19 16.60
C LEU A 233 16.61 -13.62 17.99
N PRO A 234 17.56 -14.22 18.74
CA PRO A 234 18.11 -13.62 19.96
C PRO A 234 18.65 -12.21 19.70
N PRO A 235 18.57 -11.24 20.64
CA PRO A 235 18.86 -9.83 20.38
C PRO A 235 20.17 -9.53 19.65
N GLU A 236 21.28 -10.14 20.08
CA GLU A 236 22.60 -10.00 19.45
C GLU A 236 22.61 -10.49 17.97
N ARG A 237 21.90 -11.60 17.70
CA ARG A 237 21.73 -12.14 16.34
C ARG A 237 20.73 -11.33 15.52
N LYS A 238 19.68 -10.77 16.15
CA LYS A 238 18.69 -9.89 15.50
C LYS A 238 19.37 -8.61 15.01
N ALA A 239 20.17 -7.94 15.85
CA ALA A 239 20.91 -6.75 15.47
C ALA A 239 21.84 -6.99 14.26
N ARG A 240 22.68 -8.03 14.31
CA ARG A 240 23.58 -8.39 13.21
C ARG A 240 22.84 -8.84 11.94
N ALA A 241 21.70 -9.50 12.08
CA ALA A 241 20.87 -9.89 10.93
C ALA A 241 20.16 -8.70 10.29
N LEU A 242 19.67 -7.73 11.09
CA LEU A 242 19.09 -6.48 10.61
C LEU A 242 20.13 -5.59 9.94
N GLU A 243 21.33 -5.45 10.49
CA GLU A 243 22.44 -4.74 9.86
C GLU A 243 22.78 -5.33 8.48
N ALA A 244 22.87 -6.67 8.39
CA ALA A 244 23.06 -7.37 7.13
C ALA A 244 21.87 -7.22 6.17
N TYR A 245 20.64 -7.21 6.70
CA TYR A 245 19.43 -6.96 5.92
C TYR A 245 19.46 -5.56 5.30
N HIS A 246 19.64 -4.50 6.10
CA HIS A 246 19.65 -3.12 5.64
C HIS A 246 20.77 -2.87 4.61
N ARG A 247 21.97 -3.43 4.85
CA ARG A 247 23.08 -3.40 3.89
C ARG A 247 22.77 -4.14 2.58
N ASN A 248 21.95 -5.20 2.59
CA ASN A 248 21.63 -5.96 1.39
C ASN A 248 20.46 -5.33 0.61
N VAL A 249 19.41 -4.84 1.28
CA VAL A 249 18.26 -4.20 0.60
C VAL A 249 18.56 -2.79 0.09
N SER A 250 19.68 -2.17 0.49
CA SER A 250 20.18 -0.94 -0.12
C SER A 250 20.90 -1.17 -1.46
N LEU A 251 21.23 -2.41 -1.82
CA LEU A 251 21.94 -2.73 -3.06
C LEU A 251 21.02 -2.78 -4.28
N LEU A 252 21.58 -2.50 -5.46
CA LEU A 252 20.97 -2.77 -6.76
C LEU A 252 21.98 -3.49 -7.68
N PRO A 253 22.21 -4.81 -7.48
CA PRO A 253 23.32 -5.50 -8.13
C PRO A 253 23.21 -5.57 -9.65
N LEU A 254 24.24 -5.14 -10.38
CA LEU A 254 24.28 -5.09 -11.84
C LEU A 254 25.02 -6.31 -12.43
N ASN A 255 24.56 -6.80 -13.57
CA ASN A 255 25.23 -7.87 -14.32
C ASN A 255 26.31 -7.28 -15.23
N VAL A 256 27.59 -7.50 -14.91
CA VAL A 256 28.77 -7.05 -15.68
C VAL A 256 28.68 -7.41 -17.17
N ARG A 257 28.04 -8.54 -17.53
CA ARG A 257 27.84 -8.92 -18.93
C ARG A 257 26.99 -7.92 -19.73
N ALA A 258 26.13 -7.16 -19.07
CA ALA A 258 25.31 -6.13 -19.69
C ALA A 258 26.08 -4.83 -20.01
N ILE A 259 27.32 -4.65 -19.54
CA ILE A 259 28.13 -3.45 -19.81
C ILE A 259 28.27 -3.20 -21.32
N GLU A 260 28.08 -1.95 -21.74
CA GLU A 260 28.32 -1.48 -23.10
C GLU A 260 29.83 -1.39 -23.40
N GLY A 261 30.25 -1.84 -24.58
CA GLY A 261 31.67 -1.93 -24.95
C GLY A 261 32.43 -3.13 -24.35
N LEU A 262 31.78 -3.98 -23.55
CA LEU A 262 32.34 -5.27 -23.14
C LEU A 262 32.57 -6.14 -24.40
N GLY A 263 33.82 -6.52 -24.65
CA GLY A 263 34.25 -7.18 -25.89
C GLY A 263 35.04 -6.31 -26.87
N ARG A 264 35.00 -4.96 -26.78
CA ARG A 264 35.84 -4.04 -27.59
C ARG A 264 36.75 -3.10 -26.78
N GLY A 265 36.65 -3.09 -25.45
CA GLY A 265 37.54 -2.32 -24.59
C GLY A 265 37.70 -2.88 -23.18
N VAL A 266 36.62 -3.39 -22.59
CA VAL A 266 36.66 -4.09 -21.29
C VAL A 266 36.77 -5.59 -21.54
N ARG A 267 37.79 -6.25 -20.96
CA ARG A 267 37.96 -7.71 -20.97
C ARG A 267 37.54 -8.28 -19.62
N LEU A 268 36.69 -9.31 -19.61
CA LEU A 268 36.25 -9.97 -18.36
C LEU A 268 37.43 -10.44 -17.51
N GLY A 269 38.49 -10.97 -18.15
CA GLY A 269 39.71 -11.42 -17.47
C GLY A 269 40.54 -10.32 -16.79
N SER A 270 40.28 -9.03 -17.04
CA SER A 270 40.96 -7.92 -16.35
C SER A 270 40.14 -7.33 -15.19
N LEU A 271 38.96 -7.88 -14.87
CA LEU A 271 38.06 -7.35 -13.84
C LEU A 271 38.25 -7.96 -12.44
N GLY A 272 39.28 -8.79 -12.22
CA GLY A 272 39.60 -9.33 -10.88
C GLY A 272 38.47 -10.14 -10.25
N ILE A 273 37.75 -10.94 -11.05
CA ILE A 273 36.53 -11.64 -10.65
C ILE A 273 36.80 -12.60 -9.49
N GLU A 274 36.19 -12.35 -8.33
CA GLU A 274 36.18 -13.27 -7.20
C GLU A 274 35.19 -14.41 -7.48
N ARG A 275 35.67 -15.66 -7.43
CA ARG A 275 34.86 -16.85 -7.71
C ARG A 275 34.55 -17.65 -6.46
N THR A 276 33.28 -17.98 -6.30
CA THR A 276 32.80 -18.87 -5.23
C THR A 276 32.22 -20.15 -5.83
N ASP A 277 32.69 -21.30 -5.35
CA ASP A 277 32.12 -22.61 -5.68
C ASP A 277 31.15 -23.03 -4.55
N GLU A 278 29.96 -22.40 -4.51
CA GLU A 278 28.85 -22.85 -3.63
C GLU A 278 28.26 -24.19 -4.10
N GLY A 279 28.52 -24.54 -5.36
CA GLY A 279 28.59 -25.89 -5.90
C GLY A 279 27.27 -26.52 -6.34
N THR A 280 27.40 -27.54 -7.17
CA THR A 280 26.32 -28.18 -7.94
C THR A 280 25.48 -29.19 -7.16
N ASP A 281 25.60 -29.30 -5.83
CA ASP A 281 24.97 -30.42 -5.07
C ASP A 281 23.44 -30.40 -5.09
N GLY A 282 22.84 -29.24 -5.37
CA GLY A 282 21.40 -29.13 -5.66
C GLY A 282 20.91 -29.91 -6.89
N TYR A 283 21.82 -30.52 -7.68
CA TYR A 283 21.47 -31.43 -8.79
C TYR A 283 21.30 -32.90 -8.35
N ALA A 284 21.79 -33.32 -7.19
CA ALA A 284 21.75 -34.72 -6.75
C ALA A 284 20.54 -35.07 -5.86
N GLU A 285 19.99 -34.09 -5.12
CA GLU A 285 19.05 -34.34 -4.00
C GLU A 285 17.62 -34.74 -4.41
N ARG A 286 17.40 -35.14 -5.67
CA ARG A 286 16.19 -35.86 -6.12
C ARG A 286 16.37 -37.38 -6.29
N LEU A 287 17.52 -37.93 -5.89
CA LEU A 287 17.82 -39.38 -5.94
C LEU A 287 18.37 -39.98 -4.63
N GLY A 288 18.18 -39.31 -3.48
CA GLY A 288 18.18 -39.99 -2.18
C GLY A 288 19.52 -40.53 -1.66
N VAL A 289 20.62 -39.78 -1.80
CA VAL A 289 21.90 -40.08 -1.13
C VAL A 289 22.41 -38.81 -0.42
N ALA A 290 22.79 -38.93 0.85
CA ALA A 290 23.14 -37.80 1.70
C ALA A 290 24.66 -37.66 1.92
N THR A 291 25.21 -36.47 1.66
CA THR A 291 26.53 -36.01 2.12
C THR A 291 26.46 -34.53 2.47
N GLY A 292 27.05 -34.11 3.59
CA GLY A 292 26.74 -32.81 4.22
C GLY A 292 27.84 -31.74 4.23
N LYS A 293 27.41 -30.54 4.68
CA LYS A 293 28.15 -29.29 4.93
C LYS A 293 28.61 -28.48 3.71
N ARG A 294 28.05 -27.26 3.58
CA ARG A 294 28.62 -26.13 2.83
C ARG A 294 28.52 -24.80 3.58
N ALA A 295 29.44 -23.89 3.24
CA ALA A 295 29.54 -22.54 3.79
C ALA A 295 28.67 -21.53 3.01
N THR A 296 28.73 -20.25 3.38
CA THR A 296 27.77 -19.20 3.00
C THR A 296 28.26 -18.27 1.89
N GLY A 297 27.42 -18.00 0.89
CA GLY A 297 27.53 -16.83 0.03
C GLY A 297 26.16 -16.24 -0.39
N PRO A 298 26.15 -15.26 -1.32
CA PRO A 298 25.14 -14.20 -1.34
C PRO A 298 23.79 -14.60 -1.96
N CYS A 299 23.71 -15.65 -2.78
CA CYS A 299 22.43 -16.05 -3.42
C CYS A 299 21.46 -16.81 -2.49
N ASN A 300 21.92 -17.30 -1.32
CA ASN A 300 21.12 -18.18 -0.44
C ASN A 300 21.06 -17.75 1.04
N ALA A 301 21.44 -16.50 1.36
CA ALA A 301 21.64 -16.04 2.74
C ALA A 301 20.39 -16.01 3.67
N LEU A 302 19.23 -16.47 3.22
CA LEU A 302 17.94 -16.30 3.92
C LEU A 302 17.14 -17.59 4.14
N SER A 303 17.58 -18.75 3.64
CA SER A 303 16.90 -20.03 3.86
C SER A 303 17.65 -20.93 4.86
N ARG A 304 17.45 -20.70 6.15
CA ARG A 304 17.77 -21.69 7.20
C ARG A 304 16.56 -21.96 8.09
N ARG A 305 16.08 -23.22 8.08
CA ARG A 305 15.45 -23.81 9.27
C ARG A 305 16.55 -24.50 10.07
N HIS A 306 16.72 -24.12 11.33
CA HIS A 306 17.34 -25.01 12.31
C HIS A 306 16.23 -25.86 12.93
N SER A 307 16.28 -27.16 12.69
CA SER A 307 15.47 -28.16 13.41
C SER A 307 16.44 -29.10 14.12
N PHE A 308 16.52 -28.94 15.44
CA PHE A 308 17.11 -29.93 16.33
C PHE A 308 16.04 -30.97 16.66
N HIS A 309 16.34 -32.25 16.48
CA HIS A 309 15.76 -33.33 17.28
C HIS A 309 16.77 -34.48 17.36
N ASP A 310 17.18 -34.74 18.60
CA ASP A 310 17.50 -36.01 19.24
C ASP A 310 18.49 -37.03 18.64
N GLU A 311 19.14 -37.73 19.58
CA GLU A 311 20.27 -38.64 19.40
C GLU A 311 19.94 -39.95 18.65
N PRO A 312 20.94 -40.57 17.99
CA PRO A 312 21.05 -42.02 17.90
C PRO A 312 21.85 -42.60 19.09
N ARG A 313 21.33 -43.68 19.68
CA ARG A 313 21.94 -44.41 20.81
C ARG A 313 23.32 -45.01 20.46
N PRO A 314 24.23 -45.19 21.43
CA PRO A 314 25.50 -45.88 21.21
C PRO A 314 25.33 -47.40 21.10
N VAL A 315 26.20 -48.05 20.32
CA VAL A 315 26.36 -49.52 20.28
C VAL A 315 27.35 -49.97 21.36
N ASN A 316 27.02 -51.06 22.05
CA ASN A 316 27.83 -51.65 23.11
C ASN A 316 29.25 -52.03 22.65
N GLN A 317 30.27 -51.56 23.38
CA GLN A 317 31.36 -52.43 23.86
C GLN A 317 31.68 -52.11 25.32
N ALA A 318 31.81 -53.16 26.13
CA ALA A 318 32.19 -53.13 27.55
C ALA A 318 33.75 -53.08 27.67
N PRO A 319 34.38 -52.92 28.87
CA PRO A 319 33.81 -53.20 30.19
C PRO A 319 34.28 -52.33 31.39
N THR A 320 33.90 -52.82 32.58
CA THR A 320 34.56 -52.70 33.91
C THR A 320 34.31 -51.51 34.86
N PHE A 321 33.55 -51.85 35.91
CA PHE A 321 33.84 -51.67 37.36
C PHE A 321 33.42 -50.43 38.19
N ILE A 322 32.73 -50.76 39.31
CA ILE A 322 32.82 -50.17 40.68
C ILE A 322 31.94 -48.94 41.05
N VAL A 323 30.69 -49.25 41.48
CA VAL A 323 30.17 -49.13 42.88
C VAL A 323 30.02 -47.75 43.60
N ARG A 324 28.79 -47.55 44.15
CA ARG A 324 28.33 -46.78 45.37
C ARG A 324 27.90 -45.30 45.32
N ARG A 325 26.58 -45.12 45.54
CA ARG A 325 25.87 -44.32 46.58
C ARG A 325 26.69 -43.37 47.49
N ALA A 326 26.27 -42.09 47.56
CA ALA A 326 25.74 -41.34 48.74
C ALA A 326 25.32 -39.91 48.28
N ARG A 327 24.22 -39.23 48.66
CA ARG A 327 23.49 -38.88 49.92
C ARG A 327 24.02 -37.63 50.68
N ARG A 328 23.08 -36.67 50.91
CA ARG A 328 22.99 -35.64 52.00
C ARG A 328 23.78 -34.31 51.84
N GLN A 329 23.09 -33.15 51.91
CA GLN A 329 22.91 -32.18 53.06
C GLN A 329 24.09 -31.18 53.18
N THR A 330 24.00 -29.91 53.65
CA THR A 330 22.96 -29.00 54.22
C THR A 330 23.53 -27.57 54.35
N SER A 331 22.68 -26.52 54.53
CA SER A 331 22.90 -25.27 55.34
C SER A 331 24.09 -24.32 55.02
N SER A 332 24.15 -23.00 55.34
CA SER A 332 23.17 -21.95 55.74
C SER A 332 23.87 -20.57 55.98
N LYS A 333 23.27 -19.42 55.54
CA LYS A 333 23.22 -18.06 56.17
C LYS A 333 24.53 -17.34 56.70
N PRO A 334 24.50 -16.08 57.23
CA PRO A 334 24.05 -14.78 56.67
C PRO A 334 24.96 -13.54 57.04
N GLN A 335 24.66 -12.30 56.58
CA GLN A 335 24.73 -10.96 57.28
C GLN A 335 24.43 -9.80 56.28
N ARG A 336 23.52 -8.82 56.53
CA ARG A 336 23.61 -7.49 57.23
C ARG A 336 24.60 -6.48 56.58
N GLY A 337 24.31 -5.17 56.39
CA GLY A 337 23.10 -4.33 56.57
C GLY A 337 23.37 -2.80 56.37
N CYS A 338 22.32 -1.96 56.55
CA CYS A 338 22.28 -0.47 56.75
C CYS A 338 22.18 0.46 55.51
N LEU A 339 21.54 1.66 55.50
CA LEU A 339 20.47 2.37 56.25
C LEU A 339 20.41 3.84 55.74
N CYS A 340 19.24 4.43 55.44
CA CYS A 340 18.96 5.89 55.58
C CYS A 340 17.47 6.21 55.37
N ALA A 341 16.98 7.37 55.84
CA ALA A 341 15.56 7.77 55.94
C ALA A 341 15.40 9.32 55.95
N SER A 342 14.25 10.03 56.10
CA SER A 342 12.82 9.72 56.40
C SER A 342 11.94 10.99 56.21
N LEU A 343 10.60 10.87 56.36
CA LEU A 343 9.58 11.94 56.62
C LEU A 343 9.06 12.74 55.39
N SER A 344 7.79 13.18 55.30
CA SER A 344 6.56 13.17 56.16
C SER A 344 5.30 13.15 55.26
N GLU A 345 4.14 12.49 55.48
CA GLU A 345 3.10 12.55 56.54
C GLU A 345 2.47 13.96 56.74
N VAL A 346 1.14 14.22 56.88
CA VAL A 346 0.02 13.47 57.51
C VAL A 346 -1.41 13.95 57.02
N TRP A 347 -2.47 13.13 57.28
CA TRP A 347 -3.95 13.40 57.36
C TRP A 347 -4.85 13.50 56.09
N ARG A 348 -6.15 13.13 56.10
CA ARG A 348 -6.91 11.95 56.64
C ARG A 348 -8.42 11.98 56.23
N GLN A 349 -8.99 10.82 55.84
CA GLN A 349 -10.44 10.45 55.85
C GLN A 349 -11.39 11.20 54.85
N ARG A 350 -12.56 10.66 54.41
CA ARG A 350 -13.36 9.49 54.88
C ARG A 350 -14.27 8.87 53.79
N LYS A 351 -14.53 7.56 53.95
CA LYS A 351 -15.57 6.61 53.43
C LYS A 351 -16.74 7.14 52.54
N LEU A 352 -17.25 6.44 51.50
CA LEU A 352 -17.65 5.01 51.29
C LEU A 352 -19.08 4.66 51.79
N HIS A 353 -20.01 4.44 50.85
CA HIS A 353 -21.27 3.64 50.88
C HIS A 353 -21.62 3.35 49.40
N GLN A 354 -21.63 2.12 48.86
CA GLN A 354 -22.61 1.01 49.01
C GLN A 354 -24.09 1.41 48.88
N GLN A 355 -25.02 0.67 48.27
CA GLN A 355 -25.10 -0.39 47.25
C GLN A 355 -26.60 -0.80 47.21
N THR A 356 -27.06 -1.48 46.15
CA THR A 356 -28.35 -2.23 46.03
C THR A 356 -29.69 -1.46 46.03
N TRP A 357 -30.49 -1.70 44.98
CA TRP A 357 -31.88 -2.16 45.05
C TRP A 357 -32.17 -3.01 43.79
N THR A 358 -32.99 -4.05 43.90
CA THR A 358 -33.30 -5.04 42.85
C THR A 358 -34.76 -4.97 42.37
N ASP A 359 -34.97 -5.44 41.14
CA ASP A 359 -36.19 -5.97 40.52
C ASP A 359 -37.58 -5.62 41.09
N ALA A 360 -38.43 -5.02 40.25
CA ALA A 360 -39.52 -5.73 39.55
C ALA A 360 -40.68 -4.81 39.10
N ARG A 361 -41.07 -4.89 37.82
CA ARG A 361 -42.46 -5.21 37.39
C ARG A 361 -42.63 -5.22 35.86
N ARG A 362 -43.30 -6.28 35.38
CA ARG A 362 -43.95 -6.34 34.06
C ARG A 362 -45.22 -5.48 34.05
N SER A 363 -45.54 -4.89 32.89
CA SER A 363 -46.84 -5.01 32.17
C SER A 363 -47.30 -3.73 31.44
N GLY A 364 -47.93 -3.92 30.27
CA GLY A 364 -48.94 -2.95 29.77
C GLY A 364 -48.52 -1.94 28.68
N LYS A 365 -48.63 -2.35 27.41
CA LYS A 365 -49.16 -1.46 26.34
C LYS A 365 -50.70 -1.41 26.46
N PRO A 366 -51.44 -0.54 25.75
CA PRO A 366 -51.11 0.77 25.17
C PRO A 366 -52.13 1.86 25.57
N GLN A 367 -51.91 3.14 25.21
CA GLN A 367 -53.04 4.01 24.85
C GLN A 367 -52.67 5.14 23.89
N ARG A 368 -53.53 5.35 22.88
CA ARG A 368 -53.56 6.56 22.03
C ARG A 368 -54.25 7.67 22.81
N HIS A 369 -53.88 8.93 22.58
CA HIS A 369 -54.84 10.01 22.33
C HIS A 369 -54.15 11.19 21.62
N GLN A 370 -54.74 11.64 20.51
CA GLN A 370 -54.58 13.04 20.06
C GLN A 370 -55.43 13.93 20.99
N PRO A 371 -55.12 15.23 21.08
CA PRO A 371 -55.95 16.16 20.32
C PRO A 371 -55.16 17.27 19.58
N THR A 372 -55.94 18.07 18.86
CA THR A 372 -55.60 19.02 17.80
C THR A 372 -55.29 20.46 18.25
N MET A 373 -54.71 21.23 17.33
CA MET A 373 -54.87 22.68 17.07
C MET A 373 -53.90 23.72 17.68
N ALA A 374 -53.20 24.38 16.74
CA ALA A 374 -53.11 25.83 16.54
C ALA A 374 -52.29 26.76 17.48
N ALA A 375 -51.22 27.30 16.87
CA ALA A 375 -50.92 28.74 16.72
C ALA A 375 -50.18 29.57 17.80
N SER A 376 -49.47 30.58 17.25
CA SER A 376 -49.04 31.87 17.81
C SER A 376 -47.86 31.96 18.81
N THR A 377 -46.69 32.28 18.24
CA THR A 377 -45.90 33.52 18.44
C THR A 377 -45.66 34.14 19.83
N ASN A 378 -44.38 34.48 20.00
CA ASN A 378 -43.78 35.71 20.54
C ASN A 378 -43.15 35.71 21.95
N ALA A 379 -41.93 36.24 21.96
CA ALA A 379 -41.12 36.56 23.13
C ALA A 379 -41.52 37.91 23.76
N THR A 380 -41.21 38.06 25.04
CA THR A 380 -41.56 39.24 25.85
C THR A 380 -40.38 40.21 26.00
N GLN A 381 -40.72 41.49 26.13
CA GLN A 381 -39.83 42.67 26.15
C GLN A 381 -39.16 42.93 27.50
N LEU A 382 -38.16 43.83 27.51
CA LEU A 382 -37.94 44.99 28.41
C LEU A 382 -36.72 45.77 27.83
N ALA A 383 -36.72 47.07 27.46
CA ALA A 383 -37.12 48.32 28.12
C ALA A 383 -36.25 48.66 29.36
N VAL A 384 -35.75 49.89 29.64
CA VAL A 384 -35.81 51.23 28.99
C VAL A 384 -34.70 52.14 29.62
N HIS A 385 -34.50 53.37 29.09
CA HIS A 385 -33.69 54.54 29.61
C HIS A 385 -32.32 54.81 28.93
N PHE A 386 -31.83 56.06 28.78
CA PHE A 386 -32.36 57.41 29.11
C PHE A 386 -31.88 58.43 28.03
N SER A 387 -32.57 59.56 27.87
CA SER A 387 -32.25 60.66 26.93
C SER A 387 -31.53 61.85 27.59
N ASN A 388 -30.65 62.58 26.88
CA ASN A 388 -30.69 64.06 26.77
C ASN A 388 -29.55 64.72 25.96
N ALA A 389 -29.82 65.97 25.53
CA ALA A 389 -28.94 66.97 24.88
C ALA A 389 -28.45 66.64 23.45
N GLY A 390 -28.28 67.60 22.53
CA GLY A 390 -28.50 69.06 22.57
C GLY A 390 -28.50 69.64 21.13
N ARG A 391 -28.88 70.91 20.94
CA ARG A 391 -29.09 71.55 19.61
C ARG A 391 -27.83 72.23 19.03
N ASP A 392 -28.02 72.75 17.81
CA ASP A 392 -27.30 73.87 17.17
C ASP A 392 -25.94 73.55 16.50
N ALA A 393 -25.53 74.16 15.37
CA ALA A 393 -26.25 74.95 14.35
C ALA A 393 -25.37 75.16 13.08
N THR A 394 -25.95 75.80 12.05
CA THR A 394 -25.28 76.60 10.97
C THR A 394 -24.29 75.97 9.97
N GLN A 395 -24.57 76.15 8.67
CA GLN A 395 -23.55 76.29 7.60
C GLN A 395 -22.89 77.68 7.68
N PRO A 396 -21.66 77.93 7.13
CA PRO A 396 -21.57 78.42 5.74
C PRO A 396 -20.25 78.18 4.93
N HIS A 397 -20.39 78.31 3.60
CA HIS A 397 -19.46 78.85 2.57
C HIS A 397 -17.95 78.52 2.44
N SER A 398 -17.57 78.16 1.19
CA SER A 398 -16.31 78.52 0.44
C SER A 398 -14.95 77.97 0.96
N TYR A 399 -13.97 77.59 0.14
CA TYR A 399 -13.56 78.12 -1.17
C TYR A 399 -13.17 77.04 -2.20
N LEU A 400 -13.46 77.30 -3.47
CA LEU A 400 -12.75 76.73 -4.63
C LEU A 400 -11.44 77.49 -4.85
N CYS A 401 -10.38 76.79 -5.26
CA CYS A 401 -9.24 77.41 -5.95
C CYS A 401 -8.82 76.53 -7.13
N ALA A 402 -8.43 77.16 -8.24
CA ALA A 402 -8.36 76.52 -9.55
C ALA A 402 -6.94 76.17 -9.99
N VAL A 403 -6.82 75.17 -10.88
CA VAL A 403 -5.69 75.03 -11.80
C VAL A 403 -6.25 74.74 -13.20
N GLN A 404 -5.87 75.54 -14.19
CA GLN A 404 -6.26 75.33 -15.60
C GLN A 404 -5.41 74.23 -16.27
N PRO A 405 -5.95 73.55 -17.31
CA PRO A 405 -5.20 72.55 -18.06
C PRO A 405 -4.22 73.20 -19.05
N GLN A 406 -2.97 72.72 -19.09
CA GLN A 406 -2.05 73.05 -20.17
C GLN A 406 -2.46 72.35 -21.47
N ARG A 407 -2.40 73.09 -22.58
CA ARG A 407 -2.59 72.55 -23.93
C ARG A 407 -1.44 71.61 -24.28
N LEU A 408 -1.75 70.38 -24.69
CA LEU A 408 -0.90 69.65 -25.63
C LEU A 408 -1.45 69.84 -27.05
N SER A 409 -0.57 70.22 -27.96
CA SER A 409 -0.85 70.44 -29.38
C SER A 409 -1.19 69.13 -30.07
N GLY A 410 -2.23 69.12 -30.91
CA GLY A 410 -2.57 67.96 -31.71
C GLY A 410 -1.61 67.73 -32.88
N ARG A 411 -1.50 66.48 -33.31
CA ARG A 411 -1.56 66.05 -34.71
C ARG A 411 -1.92 64.57 -34.79
N ASP A 412 -2.52 64.21 -35.91
CA ASP A 412 -2.71 62.86 -36.47
C ASP A 412 -3.49 61.84 -35.64
N LEU A 413 -4.78 61.69 -35.97
CA LEU A 413 -5.50 60.41 -36.00
C LEU A 413 -6.80 60.50 -36.83
N ASP A 414 -6.72 61.08 -38.04
CA ASP A 414 -7.76 60.91 -39.06
C ASP A 414 -7.69 59.49 -39.63
N GLY A 415 -8.55 58.58 -39.16
CA GLY A 415 -8.50 57.19 -39.64
C GLY A 415 -9.23 56.11 -38.85
N MET A 416 -10.36 56.39 -38.20
CA MET A 416 -11.23 55.32 -37.67
C MET A 416 -12.72 55.54 -38.02
N PRO A 417 -13.42 54.53 -38.57
CA PRO A 417 -14.85 54.65 -38.86
C PRO A 417 -15.66 54.76 -37.56
N ARG A 418 -16.70 55.61 -37.58
CA ARG A 418 -17.55 55.99 -36.42
C ARG A 418 -18.08 54.81 -35.56
N ILE A 419 -18.17 53.62 -36.13
CA ILE A 419 -18.60 52.38 -35.45
C ILE A 419 -17.58 51.93 -34.39
N ALA A 420 -16.27 52.09 -34.64
CA ALA A 420 -15.22 51.71 -33.70
C ALA A 420 -15.23 52.62 -32.46
N ALA A 421 -15.39 53.93 -32.65
CA ALA A 421 -15.52 54.90 -31.55
C ALA A 421 -16.79 54.63 -30.71
N ALA A 422 -17.91 54.27 -31.34
CA ALA A 422 -19.14 53.89 -30.63
C ALA A 422 -18.98 52.60 -29.82
N LEU A 423 -18.32 51.57 -30.36
CA LEU A 423 -18.03 50.34 -29.63
C LEU A 423 -17.08 50.56 -28.45
N ILE A 424 -16.02 51.38 -28.62
CA ILE A 424 -15.12 51.75 -27.52
C ILE A 424 -15.88 52.55 -26.46
N ALA A 425 -16.74 53.49 -26.85
CA ALA A 425 -17.58 54.24 -25.90
C ALA A 425 -18.57 53.33 -25.15
N ILE A 426 -19.18 52.34 -25.81
CA ILE A 426 -20.07 51.36 -25.16
C ILE A 426 -19.28 50.45 -24.20
N VAL A 427 -18.11 49.94 -24.62
CA VAL A 427 -17.25 49.12 -23.75
C VAL A 427 -16.75 49.93 -22.56
N LEU A 428 -16.36 51.19 -22.75
CA LEU A 428 -16.00 52.11 -21.67
C LEU A 428 -17.19 52.45 -20.77
N CYS A 429 -18.39 52.69 -21.30
CA CYS A 429 -19.57 52.93 -20.45
C CYS A 429 -20.00 51.66 -19.68
N LEU A 430 -19.85 50.47 -20.26
CA LEU A 430 -20.12 49.20 -19.58
C LEU A 430 -19.07 48.90 -18.51
N SER A 431 -17.79 49.13 -18.78
CA SER A 431 -16.74 48.98 -17.77
C SER A 431 -16.81 50.06 -16.70
N PHE A 432 -17.16 51.31 -17.03
CA PHE A 432 -17.36 52.38 -16.05
C PHE A 432 -18.62 52.16 -15.19
N ASN A 433 -19.72 51.61 -15.74
CA ASN A 433 -20.87 51.17 -14.94
C ASN A 433 -20.56 49.92 -14.08
N ALA A 434 -19.72 49.00 -14.57
CA ALA A 434 -19.23 47.89 -13.76
C ALA A 434 -18.34 48.39 -12.62
N THR A 435 -17.40 49.30 -12.90
CA THR A 435 -16.55 49.92 -11.89
C THR A 435 -17.35 50.78 -10.91
N ILE A 436 -18.39 51.50 -11.34
CA ILE A 436 -19.28 52.25 -10.43
C ILE A 436 -20.17 51.33 -9.61
N ARG A 437 -20.59 50.15 -10.12
CA ARG A 437 -21.23 49.13 -9.28
C ARG A 437 -20.26 48.56 -8.24
N ASP A 438 -19.06 48.16 -8.67
CA ASP A 438 -18.01 47.69 -7.75
C ASP A 438 -17.68 48.75 -6.69
N LEU A 439 -17.62 50.05 -7.05
CA LEU A 439 -17.35 51.15 -6.13
C LEU A 439 -18.55 51.51 -5.23
N ALA A 440 -19.78 51.33 -5.70
CA ALA A 440 -20.99 51.55 -4.90
C ALA A 440 -21.21 50.41 -3.88
N ASP A 441 -20.91 49.17 -4.28
CA ASP A 441 -20.94 48.01 -3.38
C ASP A 441 -19.80 48.08 -2.33
N ASP A 442 -18.61 48.58 -2.68
CA ASP A 442 -17.50 48.82 -1.72
C ASP A 442 -17.82 49.97 -0.71
N VAL A 443 -18.83 50.81 -0.96
CA VAL A 443 -19.21 51.94 -0.07
C VAL A 443 -20.44 51.65 0.81
N LEU A 444 -21.34 50.74 0.40
CA LEU A 444 -22.62 50.51 1.10
C LEU A 444 -22.65 49.33 2.10
N PHE A 445 -21.58 48.52 2.19
CA PHE A 445 -21.49 47.42 3.16
C PHE A 445 -20.29 47.52 4.12
N TYR A 446 -20.13 48.70 4.73
CA TYR A 446 -19.21 48.91 5.84
C TYR A 446 -19.85 48.58 7.20
N ASP A 447 -20.15 47.29 7.43
CA ASP A 447 -20.24 46.75 8.79
C ASP A 447 -19.23 45.61 8.95
N GLY A 448 -18.07 45.98 9.50
CA GLY A 448 -16.87 45.13 9.59
C GLY A 448 -16.95 44.05 10.67
N ARG A 449 -18.10 43.39 10.83
CA ARG A 449 -18.33 42.31 11.81
C ARG A 449 -19.21 41.20 11.24
N VAL A 450 -18.57 40.26 10.53
CA VAL A 450 -19.04 38.87 10.56
C VAL A 450 -18.92 38.41 12.03
N PRO A 451 -19.89 37.67 12.62
CA PRO A 451 -19.91 37.37 14.07
C PRO A 451 -18.79 36.43 14.58
N ILE A 452 -17.73 36.21 13.79
CA ILE A 452 -16.57 35.39 14.12
C ILE A 452 -15.34 36.28 13.88
N GLY A 453 -14.59 36.60 14.95
CA GLY A 453 -13.53 37.62 14.96
C GLY A 453 -12.25 37.22 14.21
N ILE A 454 -12.34 37.12 12.89
CA ILE A 454 -11.25 36.68 12.00
C ILE A 454 -10.66 37.87 11.25
N ASP A 455 -9.36 38.10 11.46
CA ASP A 455 -8.56 39.06 10.72
C ASP A 455 -8.19 38.51 9.34
N ILE A 456 -8.76 39.11 8.29
CA ILE A 456 -8.58 38.70 6.88
C ILE A 456 -7.18 39.01 6.34
N ASP A 457 -6.53 40.06 6.84
CA ASP A 457 -5.16 40.38 6.44
C ASP A 457 -4.19 39.35 7.04
N ASN A 458 -4.40 38.96 8.30
CA ASN A 458 -3.64 37.87 8.94
C ASN A 458 -3.87 36.51 8.27
N VAL A 459 -5.12 36.17 7.89
CA VAL A 459 -5.42 34.96 7.11
C VAL A 459 -4.67 34.98 5.77
N THR A 460 -4.72 36.10 5.05
CA THR A 460 -4.06 36.25 3.75
C THR A 460 -2.53 36.18 3.88
N ALA A 461 -1.96 36.76 4.93
CA ALA A 461 -0.54 36.69 5.25
C ALA A 461 -0.11 35.25 5.59
N THR A 462 -0.91 34.52 6.37
CA THR A 462 -0.66 33.14 6.75
C THR A 462 -0.71 32.19 5.55
N ALA A 463 -1.71 32.33 4.67
CA ALA A 463 -1.78 31.55 3.42
C ALA A 463 -0.58 31.84 2.48
N LYS A 464 -0.12 33.11 2.44
CA LYS A 464 1.13 33.48 1.75
C LYS A 464 2.36 32.87 2.41
N HIS A 465 2.39 32.75 3.74
CA HIS A 465 3.47 32.10 4.48
C HIS A 465 3.53 30.59 4.20
N PHE A 466 2.41 29.86 4.28
CA PHE A 466 2.38 28.41 3.97
C PHE A 466 2.88 28.10 2.55
N ALA A 467 2.53 28.96 1.58
CA ALA A 467 3.03 28.84 0.20
C ALA A 467 4.54 29.12 0.03
N LYS A 468 5.19 29.74 1.02
CA LYS A 468 6.65 29.94 1.08
C LYS A 468 7.36 28.87 1.92
N THR A 469 6.69 28.35 2.97
CA THR A 469 7.21 27.30 3.86
C THR A 469 6.51 25.98 3.58
N THR A 470 6.66 25.49 2.35
CA THR A 470 6.12 24.19 1.91
C THR A 470 6.65 23.04 2.76
N VAL A 471 5.83 21.99 2.95
CA VAL A 471 6.26 20.74 3.57
C VAL A 471 7.33 20.08 2.69
N GLN A 472 8.43 19.61 3.30
CA GLN A 472 9.57 18.99 2.63
C GLN A 472 10.10 17.82 3.48
N PRO A 473 10.81 16.84 2.90
CA PRO A 473 11.41 15.75 3.65
C PRO A 473 12.52 16.26 4.61
N PRO A 474 12.78 15.57 5.74
CA PRO A 474 12.10 14.34 6.19
C PRO A 474 10.67 14.63 6.67
N TYR A 475 9.71 13.86 6.15
CA TYR A 475 8.28 14.00 6.44
C TYR A 475 7.91 13.52 7.84
N LYS A 476 8.69 12.62 8.46
CA LYS A 476 8.39 12.05 9.79
C LYS A 476 8.13 13.08 10.89
N ASP A 477 8.75 14.26 10.79
CA ASP A 477 8.67 15.32 11.81
C ASP A 477 7.63 16.42 11.42
N GLN A 478 6.91 16.23 10.30
CA GLN A 478 5.99 17.23 9.72
C GLN A 478 4.51 16.96 10.02
N PHE A 479 4.14 15.80 10.57
CA PHE A 479 2.74 15.37 10.71
C PHE A 479 1.93 16.33 11.58
N TRP A 480 2.49 16.79 12.70
CA TRP A 480 1.89 17.84 13.53
C TRP A 480 1.70 19.16 12.77
N LEU A 481 2.72 19.60 12.01
CA LEU A 481 2.67 20.84 11.24
C LEU A 481 1.58 20.79 10.17
N VAL A 482 1.48 19.68 9.43
CA VAL A 482 0.41 19.46 8.44
C VAL A 482 -0.96 19.43 9.13
N GLY A 483 -1.07 18.80 10.30
CA GLY A 483 -2.26 18.82 11.16
C GLY A 483 -2.73 20.24 11.48
N GLN A 484 -1.86 21.05 12.08
CA GLN A 484 -2.19 22.43 12.46
C GLN A 484 -2.58 23.29 11.26
N ARG A 485 -1.90 23.16 10.13
CA ARG A 485 -2.26 23.90 8.91
C ARG A 485 -3.57 23.38 8.28
N SER A 486 -3.91 22.11 8.46
CA SER A 486 -5.19 21.51 8.07
C SER A 486 -6.34 22.02 8.93
N ARG A 487 -6.15 22.15 10.26
CA ARG A 487 -7.10 22.79 11.19
C ARG A 487 -7.44 24.22 10.73
N MET A 488 -6.42 25.02 10.42
CA MET A 488 -6.61 26.39 9.93
C MET A 488 -7.35 26.44 8.59
N LEU A 489 -7.00 25.57 7.64
CA LEU A 489 -7.72 25.42 6.37
C LEU A 489 -9.19 25.08 6.58
N ALA A 490 -9.49 24.05 7.39
CA ALA A 490 -10.85 23.61 7.70
C ALA A 490 -11.70 24.73 8.33
N HIS A 491 -11.09 25.52 9.23
CA HIS A 491 -11.73 26.68 9.86
C HIS A 491 -12.02 27.81 8.86
N TRP A 492 -11.07 28.17 7.98
CA TRP A 492 -11.30 29.19 6.96
C TRP A 492 -12.38 28.79 5.96
N LEU A 493 -12.43 27.50 5.58
CA LEU A 493 -13.50 26.94 4.76
C LEU A 493 -14.85 27.01 5.45
N HIS A 494 -14.93 26.59 6.74
CA HIS A 494 -16.16 26.65 7.52
C HIS A 494 -16.76 28.06 7.53
N VAL A 495 -15.94 29.05 7.86
CA VAL A 495 -16.36 30.45 7.94
C VAL A 495 -16.76 30.98 6.57
N ALA A 496 -16.05 30.59 5.50
CA ALA A 496 -16.41 30.98 4.13
C ALA A 496 -17.71 30.33 3.64
N ASP A 497 -18.10 29.18 4.16
CA ASP A 497 -19.36 28.51 3.84
C ASP A 497 -20.55 29.10 4.59
N GLN A 498 -20.36 29.54 5.84
CA GLN A 498 -21.37 30.26 6.62
C GLN A 498 -21.53 31.73 6.19
N ALA A 499 -20.50 32.33 5.59
CA ALA A 499 -20.56 33.68 5.08
C ALA A 499 -21.42 33.78 3.80
N GLY A 500 -22.28 34.80 3.74
CA GLY A 500 -22.95 35.20 2.50
C GLY A 500 -21.99 35.77 1.44
N PRO A 501 -22.48 36.05 0.22
CA PRO A 501 -21.70 36.69 -0.83
C PRO A 501 -21.07 38.00 -0.33
N SER A 502 -19.75 38.01 -0.16
CA SER A 502 -19.03 39.09 0.51
C SER A 502 -17.54 39.11 0.11
N ARG A 503 -16.91 40.28 0.26
CA ARG A 503 -15.46 40.43 0.11
C ARG A 503 -14.69 39.50 1.04
N THR A 504 -15.13 39.38 2.30
CA THR A 504 -14.61 38.47 3.33
C THR A 504 -14.59 37.02 2.85
N ARG A 505 -15.73 36.51 2.38
CA ARG A 505 -15.85 35.15 1.82
C ARG A 505 -14.88 34.90 0.68
N ARG A 506 -14.76 35.86 -0.25
CA ARG A 506 -13.82 35.75 -1.39
C ARG A 506 -12.36 35.64 -0.93
N HIS A 507 -11.96 36.40 0.09
CA HIS A 507 -10.60 36.34 0.62
C HIS A 507 -10.33 35.02 1.35
N LEU A 508 -11.27 34.53 2.17
CA LEU A 508 -11.15 33.23 2.86
C LEU A 508 -11.02 32.06 1.86
N LEU A 509 -11.81 32.04 0.79
CA LEU A 509 -11.69 31.01 -0.25
C LEU A 509 -10.34 31.08 -0.97
N LEU A 510 -9.88 32.27 -1.39
CA LEU A 510 -8.57 32.43 -2.03
C LEU A 510 -7.39 32.05 -1.12
N ALA A 511 -7.49 32.34 0.17
CA ALA A 511 -6.52 31.90 1.18
C ALA A 511 -6.53 30.37 1.36
N SER A 512 -7.73 29.78 1.36
CA SER A 512 -7.92 28.32 1.47
C SER A 512 -7.37 27.56 0.27
N GLU A 513 -7.63 28.02 -0.96
CA GLU A 513 -7.01 27.47 -2.18
C GLU A 513 -5.47 27.48 -2.09
N ARG A 514 -4.91 28.63 -1.71
CA ARG A 514 -3.46 28.82 -1.60
C ARG A 514 -2.84 27.93 -0.53
N ALA A 515 -3.50 27.78 0.62
CA ALA A 515 -3.06 26.90 1.69
C ALA A 515 -3.16 25.43 1.29
N ALA A 516 -4.32 24.97 0.81
CA ALA A 516 -4.51 23.58 0.40
C ALA A 516 -3.53 23.16 -0.71
N ALA A 517 -3.33 23.99 -1.73
CA ALA A 517 -2.36 23.71 -2.79
C ALA A 517 -0.90 23.68 -2.27
N ALA A 518 -0.58 24.40 -1.20
CA ALA A 518 0.75 24.37 -0.57
C ALA A 518 0.98 23.16 0.35
N LEU A 519 -0.08 22.65 1.00
CA LEU A 519 -0.05 21.48 1.88
C LEU A 519 -0.17 20.16 1.13
N PHE A 520 -0.98 20.14 0.09
CA PHE A 520 -1.44 18.94 -0.62
C PHE A 520 -1.12 19.07 -2.10
N PRO A 521 0.14 18.82 -2.53
CA PRO A 521 0.58 19.00 -3.90
C PRO A 521 -0.27 18.24 -4.94
N PHE A 522 -0.79 17.07 -4.57
CA PHE A 522 -1.66 16.24 -5.41
C PHE A 522 -2.95 16.94 -5.88
N LEU A 523 -3.37 18.04 -5.23
CA LEU A 523 -4.48 18.87 -5.69
C LEU A 523 -4.13 19.69 -6.95
N LYS A 524 -2.87 20.11 -7.12
CA LYS A 524 -2.46 21.05 -8.19
C LYS A 524 -2.55 20.46 -9.59
N SER A 525 -2.33 19.16 -9.72
CA SER A 525 -2.08 18.49 -11.00
C SER A 525 -3.32 17.77 -11.57
N SER A 526 -4.56 18.24 -11.30
CA SER A 526 -5.78 17.50 -11.68
C SER A 526 -5.91 17.30 -13.21
N PRO A 527 -5.86 16.06 -13.75
CA PRO A 527 -5.84 15.85 -15.20
C PRO A 527 -7.17 16.18 -15.89
N SER A 528 -8.30 16.15 -15.17
CA SER A 528 -9.59 16.62 -15.67
C SER A 528 -9.76 18.15 -15.66
N ARG A 529 -8.93 18.89 -14.92
CA ARG A 529 -8.93 20.37 -14.87
C ARG A 529 -7.50 20.96 -14.84
N PRO A 530 -6.65 20.68 -15.85
CA PRO A 530 -5.20 20.95 -15.79
C PRO A 530 -4.81 22.44 -15.87
N ARG A 531 -5.78 23.34 -16.04
CA ARG A 531 -5.59 24.80 -16.05
C ARG A 531 -6.31 25.51 -14.89
N SER A 532 -6.82 24.76 -13.91
CA SER A 532 -7.54 25.34 -12.79
C SER A 532 -6.61 26.13 -11.87
N SER A 533 -7.08 27.31 -11.45
CA SER A 533 -6.48 28.10 -10.38
C SER A 533 -7.12 27.85 -9.01
N THR A 534 -8.15 26.99 -8.94
CA THR A 534 -8.93 26.69 -7.73
C THR A 534 -9.17 25.19 -7.54
N PRO A 535 -8.10 24.37 -7.41
CA PRO A 535 -8.22 22.91 -7.35
C PRO A 535 -8.97 22.38 -6.12
N LEU A 536 -8.99 23.11 -5.00
CA LEU A 536 -9.74 22.69 -3.81
C LEU A 536 -11.25 22.91 -4.01
N ALA A 537 -11.66 24.04 -4.57
CA ALA A 537 -13.04 24.30 -4.97
C ALA A 537 -13.49 23.32 -6.06
N ASP A 538 -12.62 22.95 -6.99
CA ASP A 538 -12.89 21.92 -7.99
C ASP A 538 -13.20 20.58 -7.34
N LEU A 539 -12.34 20.10 -6.43
CA LEU A 539 -12.58 18.87 -5.68
C LEU A 539 -13.89 18.94 -4.88
N ARG A 540 -14.12 20.04 -4.16
CA ARG A 540 -15.37 20.26 -3.40
C ARG A 540 -16.61 20.30 -4.29
N SER A 541 -16.49 20.82 -5.52
CA SER A 541 -17.60 20.87 -6.48
C SER A 541 -18.02 19.48 -7.00
N ARG A 542 -17.19 18.45 -6.84
CA ARG A 542 -17.52 17.07 -7.24
C ARG A 542 -18.54 16.42 -6.30
N PHE A 543 -18.48 16.74 -5.01
CA PHE A 543 -19.28 16.08 -3.98
C PHE A 543 -20.32 16.97 -3.30
N ARG A 544 -20.24 18.31 -3.44
CA ARG A 544 -21.24 19.21 -2.84
C ARG A 544 -22.61 19.07 -3.48
N GLY A 545 -23.63 18.84 -2.65
CA GLY A 545 -24.96 18.44 -3.11
C GLY A 545 -25.00 17.02 -3.68
N GLY A 546 -23.93 16.25 -3.53
CA GLY A 546 -23.90 14.83 -3.82
C GLY A 546 -24.75 14.06 -2.81
N GLY A 547 -25.45 13.03 -3.27
CA GLY A 547 -26.21 12.16 -2.36
C GLY A 547 -25.30 11.29 -1.48
N ARG A 548 -25.96 10.41 -0.71
CA ARG A 548 -25.31 9.26 -0.06
C ARG A 548 -24.88 8.21 -1.09
N GLY A 549 -23.75 7.54 -0.86
CA GLY A 549 -23.30 6.45 -1.73
C GLY A 549 -22.16 5.61 -1.16
N ILE A 550 -21.80 4.55 -1.90
CA ILE A 550 -20.76 3.59 -1.54
C ILE A 550 -19.58 3.75 -2.50
N VAL A 551 -18.35 3.73 -2.00
CA VAL A 551 -17.11 3.76 -2.78
C VAL A 551 -16.37 2.44 -2.55
N ILE A 552 -16.09 1.69 -3.62
CA ILE A 552 -15.38 0.40 -3.54
C ILE A 552 -14.08 0.50 -4.36
N PRO A 553 -12.90 0.45 -3.72
CA PRO A 553 -11.62 0.42 -4.44
C PRO A 553 -11.38 -0.96 -5.09
N VAL A 554 -11.24 -0.98 -6.41
CA VAL A 554 -11.11 -2.22 -7.19
C VAL A 554 -10.03 -2.10 -8.25
N GLY A 555 -9.12 -3.07 -8.23
CA GLY A 555 -8.12 -3.32 -9.26
C GLY A 555 -8.13 -4.78 -9.69
N TYR A 556 -7.17 -5.18 -10.54
CA TYR A 556 -7.08 -6.54 -11.08
C TYR A 556 -7.13 -7.64 -9.99
N GLY A 557 -6.45 -7.43 -8.86
CA GLY A 557 -6.27 -8.44 -7.81
C GLY A 557 -7.49 -8.72 -6.93
N ASN A 558 -8.49 -7.83 -6.90
CA ASN A 558 -9.67 -7.96 -6.02
C ASN A 558 -11.03 -7.88 -6.76
N LEU A 559 -11.04 -7.77 -8.09
CA LEU A 559 -12.24 -7.79 -8.95
C LEU A 559 -13.25 -8.89 -8.59
N ARG A 560 -12.76 -10.12 -8.31
CA ARG A 560 -13.61 -11.26 -7.93
C ARG A 560 -14.47 -10.94 -6.70
N TYR A 561 -13.84 -10.46 -5.64
CA TYR A 561 -14.51 -10.14 -4.38
C TYR A 561 -15.44 -8.93 -4.53
N ALA A 562 -15.03 -7.92 -5.30
CA ALA A 562 -15.92 -6.80 -5.63
C ALA A 562 -17.22 -7.29 -6.31
N GLY A 563 -17.15 -8.32 -7.16
CA GLY A 563 -18.32 -8.99 -7.71
C GLY A 563 -19.18 -9.69 -6.65
N HIS A 564 -18.57 -10.37 -5.67
CA HIS A 564 -19.28 -10.99 -4.54
C HIS A 564 -20.02 -9.93 -3.71
N LEU A 565 -19.34 -8.83 -3.38
CA LEU A 565 -19.90 -7.71 -2.62
C LEU A 565 -21.04 -7.03 -3.39
N VAL A 566 -20.86 -6.72 -4.69
CA VAL A 566 -21.93 -6.11 -5.52
C VAL A 566 -23.19 -6.98 -5.53
N VAL A 567 -23.07 -8.29 -5.75
CA VAL A 567 -24.22 -9.20 -5.75
C VAL A 567 -24.85 -9.31 -4.36
N ALA A 568 -24.07 -9.40 -3.29
CA ALA A 568 -24.60 -9.41 -1.93
C ALA A 568 -25.37 -8.12 -1.60
N LEU A 569 -24.83 -6.95 -1.95
CA LEU A 569 -25.49 -5.66 -1.73
C LEU A 569 -26.81 -5.53 -2.53
N ARG A 570 -26.85 -5.99 -3.77
CA ARG A 570 -28.01 -5.81 -4.67
C ARG A 570 -29.08 -6.89 -4.53
N GLU A 571 -28.69 -8.17 -4.53
CA GLU A 571 -29.62 -9.30 -4.57
C GLU A 571 -29.96 -9.86 -3.18
N VAL A 572 -29.14 -9.58 -2.16
CA VAL A 572 -29.32 -10.16 -0.81
C VAL A 572 -29.82 -9.12 0.18
N LEU A 573 -29.17 -7.95 0.23
CA LEU A 573 -29.47 -6.85 1.14
C LEU A 573 -30.33 -5.74 0.51
N GLU A 574 -30.69 -5.88 -0.77
CA GLU A 574 -31.59 -4.97 -1.52
C GLU A 574 -31.18 -3.48 -1.46
N CYS A 575 -29.88 -3.22 -1.30
CA CYS A 575 -29.32 -1.89 -1.11
C CYS A 575 -29.47 -1.04 -2.37
N GLN A 576 -30.12 0.12 -2.22
CA GLN A 576 -30.41 1.06 -3.32
C GLN A 576 -29.36 2.18 -3.48
N LEU A 577 -28.36 2.23 -2.61
CA LEU A 577 -27.33 3.28 -2.66
C LEU A 577 -26.55 3.24 -3.99
N PRO A 578 -26.25 4.39 -4.62
CA PRO A 578 -25.36 4.44 -5.77
C PRO A 578 -23.95 3.98 -5.37
N ILE A 579 -23.28 3.26 -6.27
CA ILE A 579 -21.93 2.71 -6.05
C ILE A 579 -20.96 3.41 -7.02
N GLU A 580 -19.81 3.87 -6.53
CA GLU A 580 -18.65 4.24 -7.35
C GLU A 580 -17.51 3.24 -7.13
N ILE A 581 -17.15 2.52 -8.19
CA ILE A 581 -15.96 1.67 -8.22
C ILE A 581 -14.75 2.56 -8.50
N ALA A 582 -13.86 2.73 -7.52
CA ALA A 582 -12.66 3.56 -7.63
C ALA A 582 -11.45 2.73 -8.09
N TYR A 583 -10.74 3.19 -9.12
CA TYR A 583 -9.62 2.46 -9.74
C TYR A 583 -8.53 3.42 -10.27
N ALA A 584 -7.30 2.93 -10.42
CA ALA A 584 -6.13 3.71 -10.83
C ALA A 584 -5.79 3.55 -12.33
N GLY A 585 -6.71 3.97 -13.20
CA GLY A 585 -6.53 3.93 -14.66
C GLY A 585 -6.71 2.55 -15.30
N ASP A 586 -6.70 2.48 -16.63
CA ASP A 586 -7.05 1.26 -17.37
C ASP A 586 -6.07 0.09 -17.17
N ILE A 587 -4.85 0.34 -16.67
CA ILE A 587 -3.89 -0.71 -16.32
C ILE A 587 -4.31 -1.45 -15.03
N ASP A 588 -4.93 -0.73 -14.09
CA ASP A 588 -5.43 -1.28 -12.82
C ASP A 588 -6.75 -2.04 -13.02
N LEU A 589 -7.68 -1.44 -13.78
CA LEU A 589 -8.99 -2.01 -14.05
C LEU A 589 -9.51 -1.55 -15.43
N ASP A 590 -9.26 -2.34 -16.47
CA ASP A 590 -9.66 -2.06 -17.86
C ASP A 590 -11.17 -2.05 -18.13
N GLU A 591 -11.57 -1.65 -19.34
CA GLU A 591 -12.96 -1.54 -19.75
C GLU A 591 -13.72 -2.88 -19.74
N GLU A 592 -13.08 -3.98 -20.11
CA GLU A 592 -13.72 -5.30 -20.11
C GLU A 592 -14.08 -5.73 -18.69
N ARG A 593 -13.16 -5.53 -17.74
CA ARG A 593 -13.37 -5.77 -16.30
C ARG A 593 -14.44 -4.87 -15.70
N ARG A 594 -14.46 -3.58 -16.06
CA ARG A 594 -15.53 -2.65 -15.66
C ARG A 594 -16.88 -3.10 -16.19
N ASN A 595 -16.98 -3.42 -17.48
CA ASN A 595 -18.22 -3.89 -18.10
C ASN A 595 -18.69 -5.25 -17.54
N ALA A 596 -17.76 -6.11 -17.13
CA ALA A 596 -18.05 -7.36 -16.45
C ALA A 596 -18.65 -7.14 -15.05
N LEU A 597 -18.05 -6.26 -14.24
CA LEU A 597 -18.54 -5.91 -12.89
C LEU A 597 -19.86 -5.15 -12.94
N ALA A 598 -20.04 -4.23 -13.89
CA ALA A 598 -21.29 -3.49 -14.09
C ALA A 598 -22.48 -4.43 -14.41
N ALA A 599 -22.23 -5.51 -15.17
CA ALA A 599 -23.25 -6.48 -15.52
C ALA A 599 -23.76 -7.33 -14.33
N LEU A 600 -23.11 -7.26 -13.16
CA LEU A 600 -23.58 -7.87 -11.92
C LEU A 600 -24.55 -6.98 -11.13
N ASP A 601 -24.68 -5.70 -11.46
CA ASP A 601 -25.64 -4.79 -10.83
C ASP A 601 -26.93 -4.66 -11.66
N ALA A 602 -27.94 -5.45 -11.30
CA ALA A 602 -29.27 -5.41 -11.91
C ALA A 602 -29.97 -4.03 -11.82
N THR A 603 -29.53 -3.12 -10.93
CA THR A 603 -30.07 -1.75 -10.83
C THR A 603 -29.42 -0.77 -11.81
N GLY A 604 -28.27 -1.12 -12.40
CA GLY A 604 -27.50 -0.23 -13.27
C GLY A 604 -26.90 1.01 -12.58
N ASN A 605 -26.86 1.03 -11.25
CA ASN A 605 -26.46 2.19 -10.44
C ASN A 605 -25.00 2.10 -9.91
N ILE A 606 -24.17 1.28 -10.56
CA ILE A 606 -22.71 1.37 -10.53
C ILE A 606 -22.24 2.47 -11.50
N LYS A 607 -21.25 3.25 -11.06
CA LYS A 607 -20.39 4.10 -11.87
C LYS A 607 -18.92 3.80 -11.58
N PHE A 608 -18.03 4.20 -12.48
CA PHE A 608 -16.59 3.96 -12.37
C PHE A 608 -15.85 5.29 -12.24
N LEU A 609 -15.01 5.38 -11.21
CA LEU A 609 -14.22 6.54 -10.85
C LEU A 609 -12.75 6.25 -11.11
N ASN A 610 -12.23 6.72 -12.25
CA ASN A 610 -10.79 6.73 -12.47
C ASN A 610 -10.18 7.81 -11.55
N VAL A 611 -9.52 7.38 -10.47
CA VAL A 611 -8.89 8.29 -9.50
C VAL A 611 -7.83 9.16 -10.17
N LEU A 612 -7.12 8.61 -11.17
CA LEU A 612 -6.09 9.31 -11.94
C LEU A 612 -6.65 10.40 -12.87
N SER A 613 -7.97 10.47 -13.06
CA SER A 613 -8.61 11.63 -13.73
C SER A 613 -8.78 12.84 -12.80
N VAL A 614 -8.73 12.63 -11.49
CA VAL A 614 -8.96 13.66 -10.46
C VAL A 614 -7.65 14.13 -9.87
N PHE A 615 -6.70 13.22 -9.61
CA PHE A 615 -5.36 13.53 -9.11
C PHE A 615 -4.32 12.92 -10.06
N ALA A 616 -3.26 13.65 -10.41
CA ALA A 616 -2.17 13.05 -11.20
C ALA A 616 -1.41 12.01 -10.36
N ASP A 617 -0.81 11.02 -11.03
CA ASP A 617 -0.07 9.95 -10.35
C ASP A 617 1.39 10.31 -10.02
N ASP A 618 1.83 11.53 -10.36
CA ASP A 618 3.20 12.06 -10.21
C ASP A 618 3.81 11.85 -8.81
N THR A 619 2.99 12.13 -7.81
CA THR A 619 3.27 12.10 -6.37
C THR A 619 2.56 10.94 -5.66
N LEU A 620 1.67 10.23 -6.37
CA LEU A 620 0.81 9.21 -5.78
C LEU A 620 1.29 7.80 -6.07
N SER A 621 1.66 7.48 -7.32
CA SER A 621 2.04 6.13 -7.75
C SER A 621 1.06 5.07 -7.24
N LEU A 622 -0.23 5.24 -7.53
CA LEU A 622 -1.31 4.44 -6.95
C LEU A 622 -1.31 2.99 -7.45
N LEU A 623 -0.92 2.75 -8.71
CA LEU A 623 -0.83 1.40 -9.29
C LEU A 623 0.14 0.50 -8.50
N ALA A 624 1.21 1.06 -7.95
CA ALA A 624 2.15 0.38 -7.07
C ALA A 624 1.88 0.62 -5.57
N GLY A 625 0.94 1.51 -5.23
CA GLY A 625 0.65 1.95 -3.86
C GLY A 625 -0.24 1.03 -3.04
N GLY A 626 -0.84 0.00 -3.65
CA GLY A 626 -1.69 -0.97 -2.95
C GLY A 626 -2.90 -0.31 -2.28
N TRP A 627 -2.91 -0.27 -0.95
CA TRP A 627 -3.99 0.35 -0.17
C TRP A 627 -4.09 1.88 -0.35
N ALA A 628 -3.05 2.54 -0.85
CA ALA A 628 -2.97 4.00 -0.95
C ALA A 628 -4.15 4.63 -1.71
N ILE A 629 -4.76 3.91 -2.67
CA ILE A 629 -5.93 4.38 -3.42
C ILE A 629 -7.14 4.72 -2.54
N LYS A 630 -7.28 4.11 -1.35
CA LYS A 630 -8.46 4.20 -0.48
C LYS A 630 -8.85 5.67 -0.13
N PRO A 631 -8.00 6.50 0.51
CA PRO A 631 -8.30 7.92 0.73
C PRO A 631 -8.58 8.73 -0.53
N PHE A 632 -7.84 8.49 -1.63
CA PHE A 632 -8.03 9.25 -2.87
C PHE A 632 -9.36 8.88 -3.55
N GLY A 633 -9.77 7.61 -3.55
CA GLY A 633 -11.07 7.18 -4.01
C GLY A 633 -12.21 7.81 -3.21
N LEU A 634 -12.10 7.85 -1.88
CA LEU A 634 -13.08 8.51 -1.02
C LEU A 634 -13.16 10.02 -1.28
N LEU A 635 -12.02 10.71 -1.42
CA LEU A 635 -12.00 12.15 -1.74
C LEU A 635 -12.59 12.44 -3.13
N ALA A 636 -12.16 11.70 -4.16
CA ALA A 636 -12.52 11.93 -5.56
C ALA A 636 -13.97 11.57 -5.92
N SER A 637 -14.64 10.76 -5.08
CA SER A 637 -16.03 10.33 -5.28
C SER A 637 -17.02 11.50 -5.27
N ARG A 638 -18.15 11.31 -5.94
CA ARG A 638 -19.19 12.35 -6.09
C ARG A 638 -20.18 12.44 -4.91
N PHE A 639 -20.05 11.56 -3.92
CA PHE A 639 -20.98 11.50 -2.78
C PHE A 639 -20.55 12.48 -1.70
N GLU A 640 -21.51 13.23 -1.14
CA GLU A 640 -21.24 14.14 -0.01
C GLU A 640 -21.00 13.32 1.26
N GLN A 641 -21.89 12.34 1.50
CA GLN A 641 -21.78 11.34 2.55
C GLN A 641 -21.45 9.99 1.91
N ALA A 642 -20.29 9.43 2.22
CA ALA A 642 -19.75 8.26 1.53
C ALA A 642 -19.37 7.15 2.51
N ILE A 643 -19.69 5.90 2.15
CA ILE A 643 -19.16 4.70 2.80
C ILE A 643 -18.08 4.13 1.87
N LEU A 644 -16.81 4.22 2.26
CA LEU A 644 -15.74 3.42 1.66
C LEU A 644 -15.89 1.97 2.13
N VAL A 645 -15.76 1.01 1.22
CA VAL A 645 -15.86 -0.43 1.53
C VAL A 645 -14.76 -1.20 0.80
N ASP A 646 -14.04 -2.08 1.51
CA ASP A 646 -13.11 -3.03 0.90
C ASP A 646 -13.84 -4.04 0.01
N ALA A 647 -13.23 -4.41 -1.12
CA ALA A 647 -13.83 -5.31 -2.10
C ALA A 647 -14.25 -6.67 -1.52
N ASP A 648 -13.67 -7.11 -0.40
CA ASP A 648 -14.00 -8.36 0.28
C ASP A 648 -14.64 -8.19 1.68
N ALA A 649 -15.23 -7.03 1.96
CA ALA A 649 -16.15 -6.89 3.08
C ALA A 649 -17.44 -7.72 2.85
N VAL A 650 -18.05 -8.20 3.93
CA VAL A 650 -19.33 -8.93 3.90
C VAL A 650 -20.28 -8.29 4.91
N PHE A 651 -21.44 -7.85 4.43
CA PHE A 651 -22.47 -7.22 5.26
C PHE A 651 -23.55 -8.22 5.68
N LEU A 652 -24.06 -8.06 6.91
CA LEU A 652 -25.24 -8.74 7.43
C LEU A 652 -26.44 -7.79 7.63
N GLN A 653 -26.25 -6.48 7.46
CA GLN A 653 -27.33 -5.49 7.37
C GLN A 653 -27.11 -4.59 6.14
N PRO A 654 -28.16 -3.96 5.57
CA PRO A 654 -28.00 -3.02 4.45
C PRO A 654 -27.08 -1.85 4.85
N PRO A 655 -25.99 -1.53 4.10
CA PRO A 655 -24.98 -0.55 4.52
C PRO A 655 -25.51 0.87 4.82
N GLN A 656 -26.70 1.22 4.34
CA GLN A 656 -27.34 2.51 4.62
C GLN A 656 -27.53 2.81 6.11
N VAL A 657 -27.62 1.77 6.97
CA VAL A 657 -27.69 1.94 8.44
C VAL A 657 -26.45 2.63 9.02
N LEU A 658 -25.31 2.61 8.31
CA LEU A 658 -24.08 3.32 8.68
C LEU A 658 -24.27 4.84 8.73
N PHE A 659 -25.17 5.39 7.91
CA PHE A 659 -25.51 6.83 7.93
C PHE A 659 -26.50 7.20 9.04
N GLU A 660 -27.03 6.21 9.74
CA GLU A 660 -28.02 6.36 10.82
C GLU A 660 -27.39 6.09 12.20
N GLN A 661 -26.19 5.48 12.24
CA GLN A 661 -25.41 5.30 13.46
C GLN A 661 -25.11 6.65 14.14
N ARG A 662 -25.30 6.70 15.45
CA ARG A 662 -25.01 7.88 16.27
C ARG A 662 -23.58 8.41 16.06
N PRO A 663 -22.50 7.59 16.09
CA PRO A 663 -21.13 8.02 15.76
C PRO A 663 -21.02 8.85 14.46
N PHE A 664 -21.68 8.41 13.39
CA PHE A 664 -21.67 9.14 12.11
C PHE A 664 -22.56 10.39 12.17
N ALA A 665 -23.75 10.30 12.75
CA ALA A 665 -24.68 11.42 12.83
C ALA A 665 -24.09 12.60 13.65
N THR A 666 -23.39 12.32 14.75
CA THR A 666 -22.76 13.32 15.62
C THR A 666 -21.51 13.92 14.98
N THR A 667 -20.54 13.10 14.55
CA THR A 667 -19.22 13.58 14.11
C THR A 667 -19.10 13.77 12.60
N GLY A 668 -19.79 12.94 11.81
CA GLY A 668 -19.62 12.85 10.36
C GLY A 668 -18.40 12.02 9.94
N ALA A 669 -17.69 11.36 10.86
CA ALA A 669 -16.62 10.42 10.55
C ALA A 669 -16.70 9.20 11.48
N TYR A 670 -17.13 8.06 10.94
CA TYR A 670 -17.31 6.81 11.69
C TYR A 670 -16.33 5.74 11.21
N LEU A 671 -15.56 5.22 12.16
CA LEU A 671 -14.45 4.29 11.98
C LEU A 671 -14.69 2.98 12.75
N PHE A 672 -13.94 1.93 12.43
CA PHE A 672 -14.10 0.60 13.01
C PHE A 672 -12.80 0.14 13.65
N HIS A 673 -12.87 -0.46 14.83
CA HIS A 673 -11.67 -0.83 15.60
C HIS A 673 -11.03 -2.14 15.08
N ASP A 674 -9.70 -2.19 14.98
CA ASP A 674 -9.01 -3.48 14.78
C ASP A 674 -9.00 -4.29 16.11
N ARG A 675 -8.23 -5.37 16.15
CA ARG A 675 -8.17 -6.36 17.22
C ARG A 675 -7.23 -5.88 18.31
N LEU A 676 -7.67 -6.00 19.57
CA LEU A 676 -6.80 -5.81 20.73
C LEU A 676 -5.74 -6.93 20.83
N LEU A 677 -4.62 -6.70 20.15
CA LEU A 677 -3.48 -7.61 20.06
C LEU A 677 -2.17 -6.88 20.34
N TRP A 678 -1.17 -7.67 20.76
CA TRP A 678 0.25 -7.29 20.81
C TRP A 678 0.55 -5.99 21.59
N GLN A 679 0.00 -5.89 22.79
CA GLN A 679 0.28 -4.79 23.72
C GLN A 679 1.79 -4.55 23.89
N HIS A 680 2.23 -3.29 23.82
CA HIS A 680 3.61 -2.80 23.84
C HIS A 680 4.55 -3.29 22.71
N ALA A 681 4.05 -3.99 21.67
CA ALA A 681 4.92 -4.58 20.65
C ALA A 681 5.60 -3.57 19.71
N PHE A 682 5.11 -2.32 19.65
CA PHE A 682 5.55 -1.29 18.69
C PHE A 682 5.98 0.01 19.38
N ALA A 683 6.72 -0.05 20.49
CA ALA A 683 7.07 1.10 21.33
C ALA A 683 7.55 2.35 20.55
N GLU A 684 8.43 2.20 19.55
CA GLU A 684 8.92 3.31 18.71
C GLU A 684 7.79 4.03 17.94
N ARG A 685 6.74 3.31 17.51
CA ARG A 685 5.54 3.87 16.88
C ARG A 685 4.72 4.69 17.87
N HIS A 686 4.53 4.18 19.09
CA HIS A 686 3.79 4.89 20.14
C HIS A 686 4.52 6.14 20.62
N GLU A 687 5.85 6.07 20.73
CA GLU A 687 6.70 7.24 21.01
C GLU A 687 6.54 8.30 19.91
N TRP A 688 6.68 7.91 18.63
CA TRP A 688 6.46 8.82 17.51
C TRP A 688 5.04 9.42 17.48
N TRP A 689 4.00 8.63 17.76
CA TRP A 689 2.63 9.16 17.89
C TRP A 689 2.53 10.21 19.00
N ARG A 690 3.18 10.02 20.15
CA ARG A 690 3.22 11.01 21.24
C ARG A 690 4.00 12.29 20.89
N GLU A 691 5.03 12.19 20.04
CA GLU A 691 5.75 13.36 19.52
C GLU A 691 4.92 14.20 18.53
N GLN A 692 4.13 13.52 17.69
CA GLN A 692 3.30 14.16 16.66
C GLN A 692 1.94 14.62 17.17
N ILE A 693 1.31 13.90 18.11
CA ILE A 693 -0.02 14.23 18.65
C ILE A 693 0.15 14.97 19.99
N ARG A 694 0.25 16.30 19.91
CA ARG A 694 0.51 17.16 21.08
C ARG A 694 -0.75 17.59 21.84
N GLU A 695 -1.91 17.43 21.22
CA GLU A 695 -3.23 17.80 21.74
C GLU A 695 -4.22 16.65 21.48
N PRO A 696 -4.20 15.58 22.30
CA PRO A 696 -5.04 14.41 22.10
C PRO A 696 -6.52 14.73 22.35
N SER A 697 -7.38 14.35 21.42
CA SER A 697 -8.83 14.57 21.47
C SER A 697 -9.55 13.71 22.52
N ALA A 698 -10.83 14.01 22.77
CA ALA A 698 -11.67 13.18 23.62
C ALA A 698 -11.87 11.76 23.05
N ALA A 699 -11.79 11.57 21.72
CA ALA A 699 -11.85 10.26 21.08
C ALA A 699 -10.54 9.49 21.31
N LEU A 700 -9.38 10.12 21.05
CA LEU A 700 -8.08 9.47 21.25
C LEU A 700 -7.81 9.11 22.72
N ASN A 701 -8.30 9.91 23.68
CA ASN A 701 -8.19 9.58 25.11
C ASN A 701 -9.07 8.37 25.55
N GLN A 702 -9.86 7.78 24.66
CA GLN A 702 -10.57 6.50 24.87
C GLN A 702 -9.89 5.32 24.13
N SER A 703 -8.89 5.59 23.29
CA SER A 703 -8.16 4.58 22.52
C SER A 703 -7.19 3.78 23.38
N LEU A 704 -7.32 2.46 23.37
CA LEU A 704 -6.37 1.55 24.04
C LEU A 704 -5.03 1.45 23.28
N VAL A 705 -4.98 1.85 22.01
CA VAL A 705 -3.72 2.03 21.27
C VAL A 705 -2.94 3.25 21.78
N TRP A 706 -3.65 4.28 22.27
CA TRP A 706 -3.05 5.47 22.86
C TRP A 706 -2.75 5.33 24.36
N THR A 707 -3.69 4.82 25.16
CA THR A 707 -3.55 4.73 26.62
C THR A 707 -2.75 3.52 27.08
N ASP A 708 -2.88 2.39 26.38
CA ASP A 708 -2.46 1.07 26.84
C ASP A 708 -1.43 0.40 25.89
N ASP A 709 -0.95 1.11 24.85
CA ASP A 709 -0.02 0.65 23.82
C ASP A 709 -0.45 -0.62 23.04
N TYR A 710 -1.73 -0.78 22.70
CA TYR A 710 -2.16 -1.84 21.77
C TYR A 710 -1.71 -1.58 20.31
N ALA A 711 -1.62 -2.60 19.47
CA ALA A 711 -0.89 -2.49 18.21
C ALA A 711 -1.59 -1.75 17.05
N GLU A 712 -2.87 -2.01 16.79
CA GLU A 712 -3.60 -1.49 15.62
C GLU A 712 -4.95 -0.95 16.12
N GLU A 713 -5.29 0.30 15.76
CA GLU A 713 -6.53 0.93 16.24
C GLU A 713 -7.68 0.70 15.26
N CYS A 714 -7.39 0.61 13.96
CA CYS A 714 -8.37 0.83 12.91
C CYS A 714 -8.41 -0.30 11.87
N ASP A 715 -9.59 -0.88 11.62
CA ASP A 715 -9.86 -1.64 10.40
C ASP A 715 -10.42 -0.70 9.33
N SER A 716 -9.61 -0.41 8.30
CA SER A 716 -10.01 0.40 7.15
C SER A 716 -10.85 -0.36 6.09
N GLY A 717 -11.41 -1.51 6.45
CA GLY A 717 -12.35 -2.28 5.62
C GLY A 717 -13.67 -1.54 5.37
N VAL A 718 -14.10 -0.70 6.31
CA VAL A 718 -15.18 0.27 6.11
C VAL A 718 -14.77 1.61 6.72
N VAL A 719 -15.01 2.71 6.02
CA VAL A 719 -14.82 4.08 6.53
C VAL A 719 -16.01 4.93 6.08
N VAL A 720 -16.69 5.60 7.01
CA VAL A 720 -17.87 6.43 6.69
C VAL A 720 -17.53 7.90 6.93
N ALA A 721 -17.70 8.76 5.92
CA ALA A 721 -17.32 10.17 6.00
C ALA A 721 -18.32 11.13 5.33
N ASP A 722 -18.59 12.24 6.00
CA ASP A 722 -19.31 13.41 5.50
C ASP A 722 -18.31 14.47 5.03
N LYS A 723 -18.10 14.55 3.72
CA LYS A 723 -17.12 15.45 3.09
C LYS A 723 -17.58 16.90 3.05
N ALA A 724 -18.86 17.20 3.34
CA ALA A 724 -19.32 18.58 3.44
C ALA A 724 -18.88 19.24 4.75
N ARG A 725 -18.69 18.46 5.82
CA ARG A 725 -18.05 18.93 7.06
C ARG A 725 -16.60 19.27 6.78
N THR A 726 -16.24 20.55 6.92
CA THR A 726 -14.92 21.06 6.49
C THR A 726 -13.77 20.55 7.37
N GLU A 727 -14.05 20.18 8.62
CA GLU A 727 -13.10 19.51 9.52
C GLU A 727 -12.79 18.07 9.07
N VAL A 728 -13.83 17.29 8.74
CA VAL A 728 -13.70 15.93 8.17
C VAL A 728 -12.94 15.99 6.85
N LEU A 729 -13.28 16.95 5.96
CA LEU A 729 -12.53 17.19 4.72
C LEU A 729 -11.04 17.50 4.99
N GLY A 730 -10.74 18.29 6.02
CA GLY A 730 -9.36 18.56 6.45
C GLY A 730 -8.61 17.29 6.87
N GLY A 731 -9.26 16.43 7.66
CA GLY A 731 -8.72 15.13 8.06
C GLY A 731 -8.54 14.15 6.90
N LEU A 732 -9.49 14.11 5.96
CA LEU A 732 -9.39 13.29 4.74
C LEU A 732 -8.26 13.75 3.82
N LEU A 733 -8.03 15.05 3.68
CA LEU A 733 -6.89 15.60 2.93
C LEU A 733 -5.56 15.25 3.61
N HIS A 734 -5.51 15.24 4.95
CA HIS A 734 -4.34 14.78 5.71
C HIS A 734 -4.10 13.27 5.54
N ALA A 735 -5.14 12.43 5.69
CA ALA A 735 -5.05 10.99 5.44
C ALA A 735 -4.58 10.68 4.00
N ALA A 736 -5.06 11.42 3.00
CA ALA A 736 -4.57 11.32 1.63
C ALA A 736 -3.10 11.75 1.49
N TRP A 737 -2.68 12.85 2.13
CA TRP A 737 -1.27 13.24 2.19
C TRP A 737 -0.36 12.15 2.77
N GLN A 738 -0.79 11.50 3.86
CA GLN A 738 -0.08 10.36 4.46
C GLN A 738 0.06 9.14 3.53
N ASN A 739 -0.78 9.03 2.49
CA ASN A 739 -0.78 7.95 1.50
C ASN A 739 -0.16 8.37 0.15
N THR A 740 0.34 9.60 0.00
CA THR A 740 1.25 9.97 -1.12
C THR A 740 2.51 9.10 -1.06
N ARG A 741 3.15 8.85 -2.22
CA ARG A 741 4.29 7.92 -2.31
C ARG A 741 5.39 8.28 -1.32
N ASP A 742 5.87 9.52 -1.40
CA ASP A 742 7.07 9.91 -0.67
C ASP A 742 6.83 9.92 0.86
N VAL A 743 5.60 10.25 1.31
CA VAL A 743 5.24 10.23 2.74
C VAL A 743 5.00 8.80 3.26
N ARG A 744 4.29 7.95 2.51
CA ARG A 744 4.01 6.57 2.95
C ARG A 744 5.28 5.70 2.94
N ASP A 745 6.14 5.88 1.94
CA ASP A 745 7.37 5.11 1.76
C ASP A 745 8.47 5.62 2.71
N GLU A 746 8.45 6.91 3.11
CA GLU A 746 9.30 7.41 4.21
C GLU A 746 8.77 6.95 5.58
N VAL A 747 7.48 7.16 5.87
CA VAL A 747 6.92 7.12 7.23
C VAL A 747 5.77 6.12 7.37
N SER A 748 4.62 6.41 6.74
CA SER A 748 3.33 5.80 7.13
C SER A 748 3.38 4.27 7.07
N TYR A 749 3.82 3.69 5.94
CA TYR A 749 3.83 2.24 5.73
C TYR A 749 5.08 1.56 6.31
N LYS A 750 6.05 2.32 6.85
CA LYS A 750 7.12 1.77 7.71
C LYS A 750 6.64 1.59 9.15
N LEU A 751 5.84 2.53 9.64
CA LEU A 751 5.33 2.51 11.00
C LEU A 751 4.07 1.63 11.11
N THR A 752 3.13 1.72 10.18
CA THR A 752 1.78 1.14 10.29
C THR A 752 1.45 0.16 9.16
N TYR A 753 0.40 -0.64 9.32
CA TYR A 753 0.01 -1.64 8.32
C TYR A 753 -0.86 -1.04 7.22
N GLY A 754 -0.22 -0.40 6.25
CA GLY A 754 -0.90 0.24 5.11
C GLY A 754 -1.64 1.51 5.51
N ASP A 755 -2.84 1.71 4.97
CA ASP A 755 -3.64 2.93 5.15
C ASP A 755 -4.35 3.01 6.52
N LYS A 756 -4.52 1.89 7.22
CA LYS A 756 -5.35 1.74 8.43
C LYS A 756 -5.31 2.91 9.42
N GLU A 757 -4.13 3.18 9.96
CA GLU A 757 -3.96 4.17 11.01
C GLU A 757 -3.99 5.61 10.46
N THR A 758 -3.82 5.80 9.14
CA THR A 758 -3.78 7.13 8.52
C THR A 758 -5.12 7.86 8.58
N TRP A 759 -6.22 7.11 8.72
CA TRP A 759 -7.58 7.63 8.84
C TRP A 759 -7.79 8.43 10.13
N TRP A 760 -7.71 7.77 11.28
CA TRP A 760 -7.88 8.44 12.57
C TRP A 760 -6.73 9.43 12.82
N LEU A 761 -5.49 9.10 12.45
CA LEU A 761 -4.35 10.01 12.64
C LEU A 761 -4.51 11.29 11.82
N GLY A 762 -5.06 11.19 10.60
CA GLY A 762 -5.37 12.35 9.76
C GLY A 762 -6.48 13.21 10.36
N LEU A 763 -7.56 12.60 10.83
CA LEU A 763 -8.68 13.28 11.49
C LEU A 763 -8.24 13.97 12.79
N GLU A 764 -7.53 13.27 13.67
CA GLU A 764 -6.98 13.75 14.94
C GLU A 764 -6.04 14.94 14.77
N LEU A 765 -5.02 14.80 13.92
CA LEU A 765 -4.05 15.86 13.65
C LEU A 765 -4.73 17.07 12.97
N ALA A 766 -5.68 16.84 12.08
CA ALA A 766 -6.49 17.91 11.48
C ALA A 766 -7.59 18.46 12.39
N GLY A 767 -7.71 17.97 13.64
CA GLY A 767 -8.67 18.46 14.64
C GLY A 767 -10.14 18.22 14.27
N SER A 768 -10.41 17.20 13.44
CA SER A 768 -11.78 16.77 13.12
C SER A 768 -12.41 16.04 14.29
N THR A 769 -13.72 16.17 14.44
CA THR A 769 -14.46 15.15 15.20
C THR A 769 -14.49 13.84 14.41
N TYR A 770 -14.40 12.72 15.13
CA TYR A 770 -14.56 11.36 14.64
C TYR A 770 -14.93 10.45 15.82
N GLU A 771 -15.51 9.30 15.54
CA GLU A 771 -15.84 8.31 16.57
C GLU A 771 -15.67 6.89 16.01
N PHE A 772 -15.18 5.97 16.84
CA PHE A 772 -15.04 4.55 16.51
C PHE A 772 -16.30 3.75 16.88
N GLU A 773 -16.40 2.53 16.36
CA GLU A 773 -17.29 1.50 16.90
C GLU A 773 -17.11 1.36 18.43
N LYS A 774 -18.21 1.22 19.17
CA LYS A 774 -18.21 1.02 20.63
C LYS A 774 -17.34 -0.17 21.08
N HIS A 775 -17.27 -1.20 20.26
CA HIS A 775 -16.54 -2.43 20.52
C HIS A 775 -15.23 -2.45 19.72
N TYR A 776 -14.17 -2.97 20.34
CA TYR A 776 -13.00 -3.37 19.57
C TYR A 776 -13.34 -4.55 18.65
N GLY A 777 -12.52 -4.74 17.61
CA GLY A 777 -12.75 -5.71 16.55
C GLY A 777 -13.28 -7.04 17.08
N SER A 778 -14.41 -7.48 16.55
CA SER A 778 -15.15 -8.64 17.04
C SER A 778 -14.92 -9.88 16.18
N MET A 779 -15.47 -11.03 16.54
CA MET A 779 -15.22 -12.29 15.85
C MET A 779 -16.51 -12.89 15.29
N ILE A 780 -16.52 -13.30 14.01
CA ILE A 780 -17.52 -14.19 13.41
C ILE A 780 -16.80 -15.43 12.85
N GLY A 781 -17.28 -16.63 13.17
CA GLY A 781 -16.54 -17.86 12.87
C GLY A 781 -17.24 -19.13 13.34
N TRP A 782 -16.44 -20.12 13.75
CA TRP A 782 -16.90 -21.45 14.15
C TRP A 782 -16.43 -21.79 15.56
N ARG A 783 -17.23 -22.57 16.31
CA ARG A 783 -16.78 -23.20 17.56
C ARG A 783 -15.80 -24.34 17.26
N PRO A 784 -14.56 -24.34 17.80
CA PRO A 784 -13.62 -25.43 17.59
C PRO A 784 -14.05 -26.70 18.36
N LYS A 785 -13.98 -27.88 17.71
CA LYS A 785 -14.40 -29.16 18.32
C LYS A 785 -13.40 -29.78 19.31
N THR A 786 -12.19 -29.24 19.44
CA THR A 786 -11.11 -29.80 20.27
C THR A 786 -10.15 -28.71 20.74
N LYS A 787 -9.66 -28.82 21.99
CA LYS A 787 -8.68 -27.90 22.59
C LYS A 787 -7.36 -27.80 21.79
N PRO A 788 -6.88 -26.59 21.46
CA PRO A 788 -5.46 -26.34 21.21
C PRO A 788 -4.65 -26.51 22.51
N PRO A 789 -3.36 -26.88 22.46
CA PRO A 789 -2.53 -26.97 23.65
C PRO A 789 -2.12 -25.56 24.14
N THR A 790 -2.68 -25.11 25.27
CA THR A 790 -2.32 -23.85 25.94
C THR A 790 -1.63 -24.11 27.27
N ASN A 791 -0.39 -23.64 27.42
CA ASN A 791 0.45 -23.82 28.63
C ASN A 791 0.25 -22.69 29.67
N GLU A 792 -0.94 -22.11 29.78
CA GLU A 792 -1.21 -20.99 30.68
C GLU A 792 -2.42 -21.26 31.58
N THR A 793 -2.22 -21.12 32.90
CA THR A 793 -3.25 -21.23 33.92
C THR A 793 -3.99 -19.90 34.06
N VAL A 794 -5.22 -19.83 33.56
CA VAL A 794 -6.09 -18.63 33.67
C VAL A 794 -7.19 -18.85 34.72
N GLN A 795 -7.50 -17.81 35.49
CA GLN A 795 -8.53 -17.82 36.53
C GLN A 795 -9.96 -17.80 35.94
N SER A 796 -10.95 -18.13 36.77
CA SER A 796 -12.36 -18.34 36.37
C SER A 796 -12.99 -17.16 35.60
N VAL A 797 -13.40 -17.41 34.35
CA VAL A 797 -14.06 -16.44 33.46
C VAL A 797 -15.57 -16.74 33.33
N LYS A 798 -16.38 -15.72 33.01
CA LYS A 798 -17.79 -15.86 32.62
C LYS A 798 -17.89 -16.30 31.15
N GLY A 799 -18.93 -17.05 30.80
CA GLY A 799 -19.09 -17.58 29.43
C GLY A 799 -18.51 -18.99 29.30
N LYS A 800 -19.25 -19.97 29.82
CA LYS A 800 -18.97 -21.39 29.63
C LYS A 800 -19.78 -21.93 28.46
N ASP A 801 -19.21 -22.87 27.71
CA ASP A 801 -19.97 -23.71 26.78
C ASP A 801 -20.78 -24.81 27.51
N GLU A 802 -21.48 -25.65 26.75
CA GLU A 802 -22.33 -26.72 27.28
C GLU A 802 -21.54 -27.80 28.04
N ASP A 803 -20.25 -27.97 27.71
CA ASP A 803 -19.31 -28.89 28.38
C ASP A 803 -18.63 -28.25 29.61
N GLY A 804 -18.80 -26.95 29.82
CA GLY A 804 -18.29 -26.19 30.96
C GLY A 804 -16.89 -25.60 30.78
N ASP A 805 -16.34 -25.62 29.55
CA ASP A 805 -15.07 -25.00 29.15
C ASP A 805 -15.24 -23.51 28.77
N GLU A 806 -14.15 -22.78 28.57
CA GLU A 806 -14.16 -21.37 28.14
C GLU A 806 -14.70 -21.24 26.71
N ALA A 807 -15.83 -20.54 26.53
CA ALA A 807 -16.45 -20.36 25.21
C ALA A 807 -15.51 -19.67 24.22
N ARG A 808 -15.47 -20.18 22.98
CA ARG A 808 -14.52 -19.78 21.93
C ARG A 808 -15.16 -19.75 20.55
N VAL A 809 -14.89 -18.69 19.78
CA VAL A 809 -15.20 -18.58 18.34
C VAL A 809 -13.89 -18.34 17.59
N CYS A 810 -13.63 -19.11 16.54
CA CYS A 810 -12.38 -19.01 15.76
C CYS A 810 -12.65 -18.74 14.28
N SER A 811 -11.82 -17.89 13.67
CA SER A 811 -11.96 -17.49 12.27
C SER A 811 -10.68 -16.92 11.66
N PHE A 812 -10.74 -16.62 10.35
CA PHE A 812 -9.72 -15.86 9.62
C PHE A 812 -10.06 -14.37 9.50
N VAL A 813 -11.31 -14.00 9.78
CA VAL A 813 -11.88 -12.66 9.59
C VAL A 813 -12.04 -11.91 10.92
N ILE A 814 -12.31 -10.61 10.82
CA ILE A 814 -12.68 -9.69 11.90
C ILE A 814 -14.08 -9.17 11.61
N ALA A 815 -14.93 -9.04 12.62
CA ALA A 815 -16.33 -8.64 12.54
C ALA A 815 -16.59 -7.36 13.33
N HIS A 816 -17.71 -6.71 13.03
CA HIS A 816 -18.10 -5.42 13.58
C HIS A 816 -19.62 -5.40 13.84
N ALA A 817 -20.04 -4.69 14.88
CA ALA A 817 -21.42 -4.46 15.25
C ALA A 817 -21.86 -3.00 15.00
N ASP A 818 -23.16 -2.74 15.12
CA ASP A 818 -23.74 -1.41 15.19
C ASP A 818 -23.82 -0.88 16.64
N ASP A 819 -24.25 0.38 16.84
CA ASP A 819 -24.39 1.03 18.17
C ASP A 819 -25.55 0.40 19.01
N GLU A 820 -26.26 -0.60 18.47
CA GLU A 820 -27.27 -1.44 19.16
C GLU A 820 -26.76 -2.88 19.45
N ASP A 821 -25.45 -3.10 19.35
CA ASP A 821 -24.76 -4.37 19.61
C ASP A 821 -25.23 -5.52 18.68
N ARG A 822 -25.64 -5.20 17.44
CA ARG A 822 -25.98 -6.21 16.42
C ARG A 822 -24.87 -6.32 15.38
N LEU A 823 -24.50 -7.57 15.07
CA LEU A 823 -23.56 -7.89 13.99
C LEU A 823 -23.94 -7.18 12.67
N LEU A 824 -23.00 -6.42 12.11
CA LEU A 824 -23.22 -5.50 11.00
C LEU A 824 -22.45 -5.92 9.75
N TRP A 825 -21.14 -6.12 9.86
CA TRP A 825 -20.27 -6.52 8.76
C TRP A 825 -19.01 -7.25 9.25
N TYR A 826 -18.25 -7.86 8.33
CA TYR A 826 -16.94 -8.44 8.61
C TYR A 826 -15.97 -8.33 7.41
N ASN A 827 -14.67 -8.28 7.68
CA ASN A 827 -13.61 -8.13 6.67
C ASN A 827 -12.90 -9.47 6.38
N GLY A 828 -12.97 -9.97 5.14
CA GLY A 828 -12.16 -11.13 4.72
C GLY A 828 -12.78 -12.13 3.74
N SER A 829 -13.83 -11.74 3.00
CA SER A 829 -14.60 -12.53 2.00
C SER A 829 -15.52 -13.62 2.56
N LEU A 830 -16.44 -14.09 1.71
CA LEU A 830 -17.32 -15.25 1.95
C LEU A 830 -16.57 -16.61 1.88
N LEU A 831 -15.29 -16.61 1.51
CA LEU A 831 -14.46 -17.82 1.46
C LEU A 831 -13.92 -18.14 2.85
N LYS A 832 -13.92 -19.42 3.23
CA LYS A 832 -13.44 -19.89 4.53
C LYS A 832 -11.99 -19.50 4.79
N ASN A 833 -11.13 -19.66 3.78
CA ASN A 833 -9.74 -19.22 3.83
C ASN A 833 -9.22 -18.90 2.42
N LYS A 834 -9.49 -17.67 1.94
CA LYS A 834 -9.08 -17.17 0.62
C LYS A 834 -7.59 -17.32 0.26
N LEU A 835 -6.70 -17.58 1.23
CA LEU A 835 -5.27 -17.78 1.01
C LEU A 835 -4.83 -19.25 0.86
N ALA A 836 -5.58 -20.19 1.45
CA ALA A 836 -5.25 -21.61 1.44
C ALA A 836 -6.19 -22.43 0.55
N ASP A 837 -7.45 -22.01 0.45
CA ASP A 837 -8.48 -22.62 -0.36
C ASP A 837 -9.35 -21.48 -0.97
N PRO A 838 -8.98 -20.98 -2.17
CA PRO A 838 -9.67 -19.85 -2.79
C PRO A 838 -11.02 -20.23 -3.41
N GLU A 839 -11.51 -21.47 -3.27
CA GLU A 839 -12.80 -21.90 -3.81
C GLU A 839 -13.77 -22.42 -2.73
N ALA A 840 -13.29 -22.72 -1.52
CA ALA A 840 -14.12 -23.13 -0.40
C ALA A 840 -14.88 -21.97 0.27
N TYR A 841 -16.16 -21.88 -0.02
CA TYR A 841 -17.14 -21.14 0.79
C TYR A 841 -17.56 -21.97 2.01
N ASP A 842 -17.73 -21.31 3.16
CA ASP A 842 -18.32 -21.92 4.36
C ASP A 842 -19.06 -20.85 5.17
N VAL A 843 -20.12 -21.26 5.87
CA VAL A 843 -20.97 -20.36 6.66
C VAL A 843 -20.49 -20.42 8.12
N PRO A 844 -20.04 -19.29 8.73
CA PRO A 844 -19.78 -19.26 10.17
C PRO A 844 -21.07 -19.57 10.95
N THR A 845 -20.93 -20.10 12.16
CA THR A 845 -22.06 -20.53 13.00
C THR A 845 -22.30 -19.59 14.17
N ASP A 846 -21.27 -18.86 14.60
CA ASP A 846 -21.23 -18.11 15.84
C ASP A 846 -20.45 -16.81 15.69
N TRP A 847 -20.70 -15.89 16.62
CA TRP A 847 -19.95 -14.66 16.77
C TRP A 847 -19.77 -14.29 18.24
N MET A 848 -18.84 -13.38 18.53
CA MET A 848 -18.49 -12.95 19.88
C MET A 848 -18.07 -11.47 19.88
N LEU A 849 -18.60 -10.72 20.84
CA LEU A 849 -18.17 -9.36 21.23
C LEU A 849 -17.32 -9.45 22.50
N ASP A 850 -16.45 -8.45 22.71
CA ASP A 850 -15.70 -8.19 23.97
C ASP A 850 -14.89 -9.37 24.56
N GLY A 851 -14.61 -10.39 23.75
CA GLY A 851 -13.76 -11.51 24.16
C GLY A 851 -12.27 -11.21 23.96
N ARG A 852 -11.44 -11.97 24.67
CA ARG A 852 -9.98 -11.90 24.56
C ARG A 852 -9.52 -12.45 23.21
N TRP A 853 -8.77 -11.66 22.45
CA TRP A 853 -8.17 -12.10 21.19
C TRP A 853 -6.98 -13.03 21.39
N GLU A 854 -6.98 -14.14 20.66
CA GLU A 854 -5.90 -15.14 20.62
C GLU A 854 -5.43 -15.29 19.17
N LYS A 855 -4.20 -14.84 18.87
CA LYS A 855 -3.70 -14.79 17.49
C LYS A 855 -3.29 -16.17 16.97
N GLY A 856 -3.78 -16.54 15.80
CA GLY A 856 -3.35 -17.75 15.09
C GLY A 856 -1.84 -17.75 14.78
N ALA A 857 -1.17 -18.88 14.99
CA ALA A 857 0.31 -19.00 14.91
C ALA A 857 0.91 -18.68 13.53
N THR A 858 0.12 -18.79 12.45
CA THR A 858 0.48 -18.39 11.09
C THR A 858 -0.77 -17.84 10.36
N LYS A 859 -0.60 -17.23 9.19
CA LYS A 859 -1.73 -16.83 8.32
C LYS A 859 -2.61 -18.00 7.83
N GLN A 860 -2.18 -19.26 8.01
CA GLN A 860 -2.96 -20.46 7.70
C GLN A 860 -3.76 -20.98 8.91
N ASN A 861 -3.55 -20.42 10.10
CA ASN A 861 -4.29 -20.78 11.31
C ASN A 861 -5.33 -19.69 11.63
N MET A 862 -6.52 -20.11 12.06
CA MET A 862 -7.53 -19.19 12.59
C MET A 862 -6.98 -18.46 13.82
N SER A 863 -7.39 -17.20 13.99
CA SER A 863 -7.38 -16.53 15.28
C SER A 863 -8.65 -16.92 16.04
N CYS A 864 -8.63 -16.86 17.36
CA CYS A 864 -9.81 -17.12 18.19
C CYS A 864 -10.13 -15.90 19.05
N MET A 865 -11.39 -15.78 19.45
CA MET A 865 -11.84 -14.92 20.52
C MET A 865 -12.41 -15.81 21.62
N ALA A 866 -12.05 -15.55 22.87
CA ALA A 866 -12.31 -16.43 24.01
C ALA A 866 -12.75 -15.67 25.28
N GLY A 867 -13.49 -16.32 26.16
CA GLY A 867 -13.80 -15.80 27.50
C GLY A 867 -14.91 -14.74 27.56
N ALA A 868 -15.69 -14.60 26.48
CA ALA A 868 -16.96 -13.88 26.45
C ALA A 868 -18.09 -14.79 25.95
N GLN A 869 -19.30 -14.26 25.81
CA GLN A 869 -20.44 -15.04 25.34
C GLN A 869 -20.35 -15.31 23.84
N ALA A 870 -20.27 -16.58 23.45
CA ALA A 870 -20.43 -17.01 22.07
C ALA A 870 -21.92 -17.05 21.71
N THR A 871 -22.32 -16.18 20.79
CA THR A 871 -23.69 -16.04 20.32
C THR A 871 -23.85 -16.77 18.98
N PRO A 872 -24.77 -17.75 18.85
CA PRO A 872 -25.08 -18.35 17.55
C PRO A 872 -25.64 -17.31 16.59
N LEU A 873 -25.36 -17.45 15.29
CA LEU A 873 -26.03 -16.65 14.27
C LEU A 873 -27.51 -17.06 14.17
N ASP A 874 -28.39 -16.07 14.03
CA ASP A 874 -29.82 -16.32 13.85
C ASP A 874 -30.17 -16.80 12.42
N ASP A 875 -31.39 -17.31 12.22
CA ASP A 875 -31.84 -17.83 10.92
C ASP A 875 -31.79 -16.79 9.79
N GLY A 876 -31.97 -15.50 10.11
CA GLY A 876 -31.88 -14.39 9.15
C GLY A 876 -30.44 -14.13 8.74
N GLN A 877 -29.53 -14.04 9.71
CA GLN A 877 -28.08 -13.91 9.48
C GLN A 877 -27.54 -15.10 8.65
N LEU A 878 -27.92 -16.33 9.02
CA LEU A 878 -27.57 -17.54 8.27
C LEU A 878 -28.15 -17.54 6.85
N ALA A 879 -29.38 -17.06 6.67
CA ALA A 879 -30.00 -16.94 5.34
C ALA A 879 -29.31 -15.89 4.46
N ILE A 880 -28.90 -14.75 5.02
CA ILE A 880 -28.12 -13.72 4.32
C ILE A 880 -26.80 -14.31 3.84
N LEU A 881 -26.02 -14.95 4.73
CA LEU A 881 -24.71 -15.52 4.36
C LEU A 881 -24.84 -16.62 3.29
N ARG A 882 -25.83 -17.51 3.39
CA ARG A 882 -26.11 -18.54 2.38
C ARG A 882 -26.47 -17.94 1.01
N ARG A 883 -27.40 -16.97 0.98
CA ARG A 883 -27.78 -16.25 -0.25
C ARG A 883 -26.59 -15.51 -0.86
N SER A 884 -25.75 -14.88 -0.04
CA SER A 884 -24.54 -14.19 -0.50
C SER A 884 -23.51 -15.14 -1.09
N ILE A 885 -23.32 -16.35 -0.53
CA ILE A 885 -22.48 -17.40 -1.11
C ILE A 885 -23.03 -17.86 -2.47
N ASP A 886 -24.34 -18.09 -2.58
CA ASP A 886 -24.95 -18.49 -3.86
C ASP A 886 -24.89 -17.38 -4.91
N GLY A 887 -24.98 -16.12 -4.50
CA GLY A 887 -24.72 -14.96 -5.34
C GLY A 887 -23.26 -14.87 -5.80
N ALA A 888 -22.31 -15.07 -4.88
CA ALA A 888 -20.88 -15.07 -5.16
C ALA A 888 -20.48 -16.16 -6.17
N ARG A 889 -21.09 -17.35 -6.09
CA ARG A 889 -20.91 -18.42 -7.08
C ARG A 889 -21.40 -18.00 -8.48
N ARG A 890 -22.58 -17.37 -8.58
CA ARG A 890 -23.08 -16.82 -9.86
C ARG A 890 -22.18 -15.71 -10.41
N ALA A 891 -21.67 -14.84 -9.54
CA ALA A 891 -20.72 -13.80 -9.92
C ALA A 891 -19.42 -14.40 -10.48
N ASP A 892 -18.85 -15.39 -9.80
CA ASP A 892 -17.66 -16.11 -10.27
C ASP A 892 -17.88 -16.74 -11.64
N ASP A 893 -19.00 -17.43 -11.86
CA ASP A 893 -19.31 -18.05 -13.14
C ASP A 893 -19.46 -17.01 -14.26
N ALA A 894 -20.15 -15.90 -14.01
CA ALA A 894 -20.30 -14.80 -14.97
C ALA A 894 -18.96 -14.12 -15.31
N LEU A 895 -18.10 -13.88 -14.31
CA LEU A 895 -16.77 -13.30 -14.49
C LEU A 895 -15.81 -14.29 -15.20
N ARG A 896 -15.90 -15.59 -14.92
CA ARG A 896 -15.14 -16.66 -15.60
C ARG A 896 -15.57 -16.83 -17.06
N GLN A 897 -16.87 -16.77 -17.35
CA GLN A 897 -17.39 -16.81 -18.72
C GLN A 897 -16.90 -15.65 -19.58
N LYS A 898 -16.76 -14.46 -18.96
CA LYS A 898 -16.14 -13.27 -19.58
C LYS A 898 -14.61 -13.30 -19.62
N GLY A 899 -13.95 -14.33 -19.06
CA GLY A 899 -12.49 -14.45 -19.05
C GLY A 899 -11.74 -13.43 -18.17
N VAL A 900 -12.46 -12.59 -17.40
CA VAL A 900 -11.85 -11.49 -16.63
C VAL A 900 -11.21 -11.94 -15.31
N ILE A 901 -11.59 -13.11 -14.79
CA ILE A 901 -10.94 -13.80 -13.68
C ILE A 901 -10.51 -15.23 -14.09
N PRO A 902 -9.52 -15.85 -13.42
CA PRO A 902 -9.07 -17.20 -13.74
C PRO A 902 -10.19 -18.25 -13.66
N LYS A 903 -10.10 -19.27 -14.52
CA LYS A 903 -10.93 -20.48 -14.40
C LYS A 903 -10.63 -21.18 -13.08
N ALA A 904 -11.63 -21.88 -12.52
CA ALA A 904 -11.42 -22.77 -11.39
C ALA A 904 -10.35 -23.82 -11.73
N GLY A 905 -9.49 -24.14 -10.75
CA GLY A 905 -8.37 -25.08 -10.87
C GLY A 905 -8.74 -26.52 -10.54
#